data_AF-A0A7C6A0Y6-F1
#
_entry.id   AF-A0A7C6A0Y6-F1
#
_cell.length_a   1.000
_cell.length_b   1.000
_cell.length_c   1.000
_cell.angle_alpha   90.00
_cell.angle_beta   90.00
_cell.angle_gamma   90.00
#
_symmetry.space_group_name_H-M   'P 1'
#
loop_
_entity.id
_entity.type
_entity.pdbx_description
1 polymer ?
#
loop_
_entity_poly.entity_id
_entity_poly.type
_entity_poly.pdbx_seq_one_letter_code
_entity_poly.pdbx_strand_id
1 'polypeptide(L)'
;MKALSCTFLIGLACLWAQSPSELDFLTNHTDYRDIRNMLPAYLKRLAAERLLARQRNVEALRPEQLPAYRQKVREAILHGIGGLPERTPLNARVTGVIERDDHKIEKVIFESQPGFYVTANLYLPKTGRPPYPAVLYPLGHEPGAKAYPVWQQMLVTLARAGYVALAWDTLGQGERIQLWDEDFRASKLLRSTTEHTMLGIECLLVGDSLARYTIWDGIRALDYLLSRPEVDPKRVAVTGNSGGGTHTAYLAALDDRLQVAAPSCYLTTWARLLETIGPQDAEQCFPGWLAAGLDHADFVLAFAPKPYLILSAIRDFFSIAGARQTYQQARSLYERLGAGERIAMTEADDGHGYSLPRRLAAYRWFARWLKGTAGEVSEREAPIAREDELWATETGQVATSLGGETVFTLNRKRAQALRRPGAPLGRQELSRILAFAKPAGTPTIRSFGVLERTGYRIEKLVYESEPGIEVPALLAIPEAPAGAKPAAILIHGRGKSAARAEMEALLKAGFIVLAIDARGLGETRPAAGGKGSDWTRYFGDYDSAMTSLLLDRPLPGQRAVDVARGVDLLASRPEVDAAKICGVGVEAGAVPLLYAAALDERIRKVALDGMLAAYRTVIERPIHQGVFENVVFGALKSFDLPDLVASLAPRKAFLIDATDGLGQPLRQSEVEKLYGAAIKAAAVKVIRRKAEEPPASLYRDFLNWW
;
A
#
# COMPACT_ATOMS: atom_id res chain seq x y z
N MET A 1 29.81 -79.51 14.80
CA MET A 1 28.78 -80.22 14.02
C MET A 1 27.41 -79.87 14.57
N LYS A 2 26.50 -79.51 13.66
CA LYS A 2 25.04 -79.34 13.79
C LYS A 2 24.49 -78.04 14.37
N ALA A 3 24.17 -77.19 13.39
CA ALA A 3 23.19 -76.11 13.31
C ALA A 3 21.89 -76.30 14.11
N LEU A 4 21.35 -75.18 14.60
CA LEU A 4 19.91 -74.95 14.72
C LEU A 4 19.59 -73.52 14.25
N SER A 5 18.51 -73.41 13.49
CA SER A 5 18.00 -72.19 12.83
C SER A 5 17.42 -71.18 13.82
N CYS A 6 17.49 -69.89 13.48
CA CYS A 6 16.46 -68.91 13.84
C CYS A 6 16.45 -67.76 12.83
N THR A 7 15.47 -67.79 11.94
CA THR A 7 15.01 -66.67 11.12
C THR A 7 14.17 -65.75 12.01
N PHE A 8 14.51 -64.47 12.12
CA PHE A 8 13.54 -63.44 12.48
C PHE A 8 13.83 -62.16 11.70
N LEU A 9 12.91 -61.85 10.77
CA LEU A 9 12.78 -60.54 10.14
C LEU A 9 12.47 -59.50 11.23
N ILE A 10 13.25 -58.42 11.27
CA ILE A 10 12.82 -57.15 11.86
C ILE A 10 12.75 -56.15 10.72
N GLY A 11 11.54 -56.01 10.15
CA GLY A 11 11.18 -54.84 9.35
C GLY A 11 10.90 -53.67 10.28
N LEU A 12 11.92 -52.87 10.56
CA LEU A 12 11.75 -51.54 11.15
C LEU A 12 11.13 -50.62 10.10
N ALA A 13 9.81 -50.49 10.12
CA ALA A 13 9.12 -49.39 9.46
C ALA A 13 9.58 -48.09 10.13
N CYS A 14 10.50 -47.42 9.45
CA CYS A 14 11.08 -46.16 9.83
C CYS A 14 9.97 -45.07 9.85
N LEU A 15 9.50 -44.70 11.05
CA LEU A 15 8.66 -43.52 11.28
C LEU A 15 9.50 -42.25 11.04
N TRP A 16 9.68 -41.85 9.79
CA TRP A 16 10.26 -40.54 9.47
C TRP A 16 9.14 -39.49 9.61
N ALA A 17 9.34 -38.52 10.50
CA ALA A 17 8.52 -37.32 10.52
C ALA A 17 8.62 -36.65 9.14
N GLN A 18 7.48 -36.33 8.50
CA GLN A 18 7.48 -35.67 7.18
C GLN A 18 8.38 -34.43 7.25
N SER A 19 9.35 -34.32 6.34
CA SER A 19 10.10 -33.09 6.18
C SER A 19 9.25 -32.09 5.39
N PRO A 20 9.33 -30.77 5.67
CA PRO A 20 8.65 -29.75 4.86
C PRO A 20 8.91 -29.90 3.35
N SER A 21 10.07 -30.45 2.97
CA SER A 21 10.45 -30.73 1.58
C SER A 21 9.59 -31.78 0.86
N GLU A 22 8.86 -32.66 1.57
CA GLU A 22 7.95 -33.60 0.93
C GLU A 22 6.61 -32.95 0.54
N LEU A 23 6.17 -31.97 1.33
CA LEU A 23 4.89 -31.28 1.18
C LEU A 23 4.99 -30.04 0.27
N ASP A 24 6.17 -29.42 0.23
CA ASP A 24 6.52 -28.34 -0.69
C ASP A 24 7.22 -28.91 -1.93
N PHE A 25 6.41 -29.49 -2.81
CA PHE A 25 6.87 -30.32 -3.93
C PHE A 25 7.25 -29.53 -5.19
N LEU A 26 7.00 -28.21 -5.24
CA LEU A 26 7.36 -27.34 -6.35
C LEU A 26 8.65 -26.56 -6.10
N THR A 27 9.06 -26.39 -4.83
CA THR A 27 10.18 -25.55 -4.41
C THR A 27 11.49 -25.88 -5.14
N ASN A 28 11.70 -27.16 -5.49
CA ASN A 28 12.87 -27.62 -6.24
C ASN A 28 12.52 -28.21 -7.62
N HIS A 29 11.30 -28.04 -8.10
CA HIS A 29 10.85 -28.62 -9.36
C HIS A 29 11.35 -27.80 -10.55
N THR A 30 11.96 -28.46 -11.55
CA THR A 30 12.59 -27.80 -12.70
C THR A 30 11.63 -26.87 -13.45
N ASP A 31 10.39 -27.32 -13.66
CA ASP A 31 9.37 -26.53 -14.38
C ASP A 31 8.79 -25.36 -13.57
N TYR A 32 9.03 -25.31 -12.24
CA TYR A 32 8.44 -24.31 -11.32
C TYR A 32 9.50 -23.44 -10.64
N ARG A 33 10.69 -23.34 -11.23
CA ARG A 33 11.78 -22.48 -10.70
C ARG A 33 11.36 -21.03 -10.48
N ASP A 34 10.38 -20.54 -11.23
CA ASP A 34 9.89 -19.17 -11.19
C ASP A 34 8.52 -18.99 -10.49
N ILE A 35 8.01 -20.03 -9.80
CA ILE A 35 6.68 -20.01 -9.18
C ILE A 35 6.49 -18.85 -8.18
N ARG A 36 7.59 -18.41 -7.54
CA ARG A 36 7.60 -17.27 -6.61
C ARG A 36 7.40 -15.92 -7.32
N ASN A 37 7.69 -15.82 -8.61
CA ASN A 37 7.48 -14.61 -9.41
C ASN A 37 6.14 -14.60 -10.16
N MET A 38 5.37 -15.67 -10.08
CA MET A 38 4.08 -15.80 -10.74
C MET A 38 3.11 -14.65 -10.40
N LEU A 39 2.93 -14.34 -9.11
CA LEU A 39 2.05 -13.24 -8.69
C LEU A 39 2.56 -11.87 -9.17
N PRO A 40 3.85 -11.48 -8.93
CA PRO A 40 4.41 -10.27 -9.52
C PRO A 40 4.25 -10.19 -11.03
N ALA A 41 4.52 -11.26 -11.78
CA ALA A 41 4.41 -11.30 -13.24
C ALA A 41 2.95 -11.13 -13.71
N TYR A 42 2.01 -11.79 -13.03
CA TYR A 42 0.58 -11.65 -13.29
C TYR A 42 0.11 -10.21 -13.10
N LEU A 43 0.46 -9.56 -11.99
CA LEU A 43 0.09 -8.17 -11.72
C LEU A 43 0.74 -7.20 -12.72
N LYS A 44 2.01 -7.42 -13.08
CA LYS A 44 2.70 -6.64 -14.13
C LYS A 44 2.01 -6.76 -15.48
N ARG A 45 1.55 -7.95 -15.86
CA ARG A 45 0.79 -8.16 -17.11
C ARG A 45 -0.51 -7.35 -17.10
N LEU A 46 -1.29 -7.41 -16.02
CA LEU A 46 -2.52 -6.63 -15.90
C LEU A 46 -2.25 -5.12 -15.97
N ALA A 47 -1.20 -4.64 -15.29
CA ALA A 47 -0.80 -3.24 -15.36
C ALA A 47 -0.38 -2.83 -16.78
N ALA A 48 0.41 -3.66 -17.46
CA ALA A 48 0.85 -3.42 -18.84
C ALA A 48 -0.35 -3.32 -19.80
N GLU A 49 -1.36 -4.18 -19.66
CA GLU A 49 -2.60 -4.11 -20.46
C GLU A 49 -3.31 -2.75 -20.30
N ARG A 50 -3.40 -2.24 -19.06
CA ARG A 50 -4.00 -0.91 -18.77
C ARG A 50 -3.15 0.22 -19.33
N LEU A 51 -1.84 0.17 -19.17
CA LEU A 51 -0.90 1.21 -19.63
C LEU A 51 -0.82 1.28 -21.16
N LEU A 52 -0.85 0.14 -21.85
CA LEU A 52 -0.91 0.09 -23.32
C LEU A 52 -2.24 0.65 -23.86
N ALA A 53 -3.36 0.36 -23.20
CA ALA A 53 -4.65 0.97 -23.53
C ALA A 53 -4.62 2.50 -23.32
N ARG A 54 -4.06 2.95 -22.19
CA ARG A 54 -3.85 4.38 -21.89
C ARG A 54 -3.01 5.05 -22.96
N GLN A 55 -1.89 4.45 -23.36
CA GLN A 55 -0.99 5.03 -24.36
C GLN A 55 -1.73 5.34 -25.67
N ARG A 56 -2.51 4.37 -26.19
CA ARG A 56 -3.33 4.57 -27.40
C ARG A 56 -4.35 5.70 -27.22
N ASN A 57 -4.98 5.80 -26.05
CA ASN A 57 -5.94 6.86 -25.76
C ASN A 57 -5.31 8.25 -25.72
N VAL A 58 -4.09 8.38 -25.18
CA VAL A 58 -3.37 9.67 -25.11
C VAL A 58 -2.78 10.07 -26.45
N GLU A 59 -2.30 9.11 -27.25
CA GLU A 59 -1.87 9.36 -28.63
C GLU A 59 -3.03 9.89 -29.49
N ALA A 60 -4.24 9.37 -29.28
CA ALA A 60 -5.46 9.82 -29.95
C ALA A 60 -6.11 11.07 -29.33
N LEU A 61 -5.60 11.57 -28.19
CA LEU A 61 -6.19 12.71 -27.49
C LEU A 61 -6.06 14.01 -28.30
N ARG A 62 -7.20 14.62 -28.62
CA ARG A 62 -7.26 15.90 -29.32
C ARG A 62 -7.26 17.09 -28.35
N PRO A 63 -6.69 18.26 -28.73
CA PRO A 63 -6.65 19.47 -27.91
C PRO A 63 -7.96 19.83 -27.20
N GLU A 64 -9.09 19.75 -27.91
CA GLU A 64 -10.42 20.09 -27.38
C GLU A 64 -10.92 19.12 -26.30
N GLN A 65 -10.37 17.92 -26.22
CA GLN A 65 -10.71 16.92 -25.20
C GLN A 65 -9.89 17.07 -23.92
N LEU A 66 -8.84 17.89 -23.95
CA LEU A 66 -7.92 18.06 -22.83
C LEU A 66 -8.62 18.50 -21.54
N PRO A 67 -9.56 19.47 -21.50
CA PRO A 67 -10.24 19.83 -20.26
C PRO A 67 -10.94 18.64 -19.57
N ALA A 68 -11.64 17.79 -20.34
CA ALA A 68 -12.27 16.58 -19.81
C ALA A 68 -11.22 15.55 -19.34
N TYR A 69 -10.10 15.44 -20.07
CA TYR A 69 -9.00 14.58 -19.66
C TYR A 69 -8.36 15.03 -18.34
N ARG A 70 -8.11 16.34 -18.16
CA ARG A 70 -7.60 16.90 -16.90
C ARG A 70 -8.54 16.60 -15.75
N GLN A 71 -9.84 16.78 -15.98
CA GLN A 71 -10.86 16.48 -14.98
C GLN A 71 -10.84 15.00 -14.60
N LYS A 72 -10.74 14.08 -15.56
CA LYS A 72 -10.55 12.63 -15.30
C LYS A 72 -9.34 12.37 -14.40
N VAL A 73 -8.19 12.99 -14.69
CA VAL A 73 -6.97 12.82 -13.88
C VAL A 73 -7.19 13.32 -12.45
N ARG A 74 -7.77 14.53 -12.30
CA ARG A 74 -8.07 15.10 -10.98
C ARG A 74 -9.05 14.24 -10.19
N GLU A 75 -10.11 13.75 -10.82
CA GLU A 75 -11.09 12.85 -10.21
C GLU A 75 -10.44 11.54 -9.74
N ALA A 76 -9.53 10.96 -10.53
CA ALA A 76 -8.80 9.77 -10.12
C ALA A 76 -7.89 10.01 -8.90
N ILE A 77 -7.17 11.15 -8.86
CA ILE A 77 -6.38 11.52 -7.67
C ILE A 77 -7.31 11.70 -6.46
N LEU A 78 -8.38 12.50 -6.60
CA LEU A 78 -9.33 12.79 -5.53
C LEU A 78 -10.02 11.52 -5.02
N HIS A 79 -10.36 10.60 -5.91
CA HIS A 79 -10.93 9.30 -5.53
C HIS A 79 -9.93 8.47 -4.72
N GLY A 80 -8.69 8.34 -5.19
CA GLY A 80 -7.64 7.56 -4.52
C GLY A 80 -7.23 8.10 -3.15
N ILE A 81 -7.39 9.40 -2.90
CA ILE A 81 -7.10 10.02 -1.59
C ILE A 81 -8.34 10.20 -0.69
N GLY A 82 -9.53 9.80 -1.16
CA GLY A 82 -10.78 9.93 -0.41
C GLY A 82 -11.35 11.35 -0.33
N GLY A 83 -10.99 12.22 -1.28
CA GLY A 83 -11.32 13.64 -1.34
C GLY A 83 -10.37 14.53 -0.53
N LEU A 84 -10.59 15.84 -0.55
CA LEU A 84 -9.82 16.80 0.26
C LEU A 84 -10.59 17.19 1.53
N PRO A 85 -9.89 17.56 2.62
CA PRO A 85 -10.52 18.21 3.77
C PRO A 85 -11.18 19.55 3.42
N GLU A 86 -12.00 20.06 4.33
CA GLU A 86 -12.53 21.42 4.24
C GLU A 86 -11.43 22.46 4.50
N ARG A 87 -11.45 23.58 3.77
CA ARG A 87 -10.56 24.72 4.06
C ARG A 87 -11.01 25.43 5.35
N THR A 88 -10.20 25.35 6.40
CA THR A 88 -10.40 26.07 7.67
C THR A 88 -9.48 27.31 7.76
N PRO A 89 -9.56 28.17 8.78
CA PRO A 89 -8.53 29.20 9.00
C PRO A 89 -7.13 28.59 9.15
N LEU A 90 -6.10 29.26 8.63
CA LEU A 90 -4.71 28.80 8.74
C LEU A 90 -4.12 28.95 10.14
N ASN A 91 -4.65 29.85 10.97
CA ASN A 91 -4.07 30.20 12.28
C ASN A 91 -2.55 30.42 12.23
N ALA A 92 -2.07 31.02 11.13
CA ALA A 92 -0.65 31.11 10.83
C ALA A 92 0.04 32.12 11.75
N ARG A 93 1.24 31.77 12.22
CA ARG A 93 2.09 32.64 13.04
C ARG A 93 3.55 32.54 12.65
N VAL A 94 4.24 33.68 12.67
CA VAL A 94 5.70 33.74 12.59
C VAL A 94 6.24 33.56 14.01
N THR A 95 7.03 32.51 14.24
CA THR A 95 7.59 32.16 15.55
C THR A 95 9.02 32.65 15.74
N GLY A 96 9.67 33.08 14.67
CA GLY A 96 10.97 33.73 14.73
C GLY A 96 11.44 34.20 13.36
N VAL A 97 12.48 35.02 13.35
CA VAL A 97 13.07 35.56 12.12
C VAL A 97 14.60 35.41 12.19
N ILE A 98 15.19 34.90 11.12
CA ILE A 98 16.63 34.88 10.91
C ILE A 98 16.96 36.00 9.92
N GLU A 99 17.70 36.99 10.39
CA GLU A 99 18.17 38.11 9.57
C GLU A 99 19.52 37.75 8.90
N ARG A 100 19.63 38.05 7.60
CA ARG A 100 20.86 37.98 6.79
C ARG A 100 21.00 39.24 5.95
N ASP A 101 22.13 39.49 5.32
CA ASP A 101 22.34 40.76 4.60
C ASP A 101 21.46 40.91 3.34
N ASP A 102 21.19 39.81 2.65
CA ASP A 102 20.54 39.79 1.33
C ASP A 102 19.14 39.14 1.31
N HIS A 103 18.76 38.46 2.40
CA HIS A 103 17.45 37.85 2.58
C HIS A 103 17.09 37.79 4.07
N LYS A 104 15.86 37.39 4.39
CA LYS A 104 15.48 36.95 5.74
C LYS A 104 14.70 35.64 5.66
N ILE A 105 14.71 34.88 6.75
CA ILE A 105 13.96 33.63 6.89
C ILE A 105 12.94 33.80 8.01
N GLU A 106 11.66 33.74 7.70
CA GLU A 106 10.59 33.68 8.70
C GLU A 106 10.29 32.21 9.02
N LYS A 107 10.27 31.88 10.32
CA LYS A 107 9.89 30.56 10.82
C LYS A 107 8.39 30.59 11.09
N VAL A 108 7.65 29.69 10.46
CA VAL A 108 6.19 29.77 10.37
C VAL A 108 5.58 28.48 10.88
N ILE A 109 4.50 28.61 11.64
CA ILE A 109 3.58 27.51 11.94
C ILE A 109 2.20 27.90 11.42
N PHE A 110 1.52 26.98 10.75
CA PHE A 110 0.11 27.11 10.38
C PHE A 110 -0.61 25.77 10.52
N GLU A 111 -1.94 25.80 10.52
CA GLU A 111 -2.81 24.63 10.54
C GLU A 111 -3.28 24.32 9.12
N SER A 112 -3.00 23.10 8.64
CA SER A 112 -3.60 22.61 7.40
C SER A 112 -5.02 22.05 7.65
N GLN A 113 -5.26 21.50 8.83
CA GLN A 113 -6.57 21.16 9.39
C GLN A 113 -6.60 21.60 10.87
N PRO A 114 -7.77 21.74 11.51
CA PRO A 114 -7.85 22.14 12.91
C PRO A 114 -6.95 21.29 13.81
N GLY A 115 -5.98 21.93 14.47
CA GLY A 115 -4.99 21.28 15.34
C GLY A 115 -3.96 20.38 14.63
N PHE A 116 -3.96 20.31 13.29
CA PHE A 116 -2.95 19.58 12.51
C PHE A 116 -1.92 20.58 11.96
N TYR A 117 -0.80 20.70 12.67
CA TYR A 117 0.19 21.75 12.44
C TYR A 117 1.18 21.40 11.33
N VAL A 118 1.54 22.42 10.55
CA VAL A 118 2.61 22.42 9.55
C VAL A 118 3.65 23.45 9.94
N THR A 119 4.91 23.03 9.99
CA THR A 119 6.08 23.86 10.28
C THR A 119 6.80 24.19 8.98
N ALA A 120 7.19 25.46 8.80
CA ALA A 120 7.71 25.97 7.54
C ALA A 120 8.76 27.07 7.73
N ASN A 121 9.57 27.27 6.69
CA ASN A 121 10.45 28.41 6.56
C ASN A 121 10.12 29.19 5.28
N LEU A 122 9.87 30.49 5.44
CA LEU A 122 9.58 31.43 4.35
C LEU A 122 10.80 32.32 4.11
N TYR A 123 11.40 32.20 2.93
CA TYR A 123 12.56 32.95 2.50
C TYR A 123 12.10 34.18 1.71
N LEU A 124 12.49 35.36 2.18
CA LEU A 124 12.05 36.65 1.67
C LEU A 124 13.23 37.47 1.12
N PRO A 125 13.12 38.08 -0.08
CA PRO A 125 14.12 39.01 -0.58
C PRO A 125 14.22 40.26 0.31
N LYS A 126 15.44 40.78 0.54
CA LYS A 126 15.64 42.11 1.14
C LYS A 126 15.75 43.24 0.12
N THR A 127 16.01 42.91 -1.14
CA THR A 127 16.17 43.88 -2.22
C THR A 127 15.15 43.63 -3.33
N GLY A 128 14.80 44.68 -4.07
CA GLY A 128 13.79 44.65 -5.12
C GLY A 128 12.50 45.38 -4.74
N ARG A 129 11.43 45.15 -5.50
CA ARG A 129 10.12 45.78 -5.29
C ARG A 129 9.03 44.70 -5.28
N PRO A 130 8.28 44.51 -4.18
CA PRO A 130 7.12 43.62 -4.16
C PRO A 130 5.98 44.19 -5.03
N PRO A 131 5.02 43.35 -5.46
CA PRO A 131 4.92 41.93 -5.18
C PRO A 131 5.90 41.09 -6.03
N TYR A 132 6.49 40.08 -5.39
CA TYR A 132 7.47 39.18 -5.98
C TYR A 132 6.81 37.93 -6.55
N PRO A 133 7.37 37.33 -7.62
CA PRO A 133 7.02 35.96 -7.97
C PRO A 133 7.38 35.02 -6.81
N ALA A 134 6.62 33.94 -6.65
CA ALA A 134 6.78 33.01 -5.55
C ALA A 134 7.09 31.58 -6.02
N VAL A 135 7.78 30.83 -5.18
CA VAL A 135 8.11 29.42 -5.40
C VAL A 135 7.68 28.61 -4.17
N LEU A 136 6.73 27.70 -4.38
CA LEU A 136 6.38 26.69 -3.42
C LEU A 136 7.39 25.53 -3.52
N TYR A 137 7.97 25.12 -2.40
CA TYR A 137 9.08 24.17 -2.35
C TYR A 137 8.76 22.97 -1.45
N PRO A 138 7.98 21.97 -1.91
CA PRO A 138 7.83 20.71 -1.20
C PRO A 138 9.16 19.96 -1.09
N LEU A 139 9.37 19.28 0.04
CA LEU A 139 10.65 18.64 0.38
C LEU A 139 10.71 17.16 -0.01
N GLY A 140 11.92 16.71 -0.36
CA GLY A 140 12.25 15.29 -0.41
C GLY A 140 12.52 14.70 0.98
N HIS A 141 12.86 13.40 1.01
CA HIS A 141 13.05 12.64 2.24
C HIS A 141 14.47 12.69 2.82
N GLU A 142 15.17 13.81 2.65
CA GLU A 142 16.52 14.00 3.17
C GLU A 142 16.51 14.26 4.69
N PRO A 143 17.51 13.74 5.43
CA PRO A 143 17.67 14.04 6.85
C PRO A 143 17.75 15.55 7.11
N GLY A 144 17.09 16.00 8.17
CA GLY A 144 16.97 17.42 8.54
C GLY A 144 15.83 18.17 7.86
N ALA A 145 15.07 17.53 6.95
CA ALA A 145 13.91 18.14 6.27
C ALA A 145 14.25 19.53 5.70
N LYS A 146 13.54 20.59 6.11
CA LYS A 146 13.77 21.97 5.62
C LYS A 146 15.17 22.52 5.96
N ALA A 147 15.88 21.91 6.91
CA ALA A 147 17.26 22.26 7.26
C ALA A 147 18.31 21.60 6.35
N TYR A 148 17.92 20.71 5.43
CA TYR A 148 18.87 20.06 4.54
C TYR A 148 19.65 21.10 3.69
N PRO A 149 21.00 21.06 3.63
CA PRO A 149 21.80 22.14 3.05
C PRO A 149 21.48 22.49 1.60
N VAL A 150 21.12 21.50 0.77
CA VAL A 150 20.77 21.76 -0.64
C VAL A 150 19.46 22.54 -0.77
N TRP A 151 18.49 22.31 0.12
CA TRP A 151 17.23 23.07 0.17
C TRP A 151 17.50 24.50 0.58
N GLN A 152 18.30 24.72 1.63
CA GLN A 152 18.70 26.05 2.03
C GLN A 152 19.43 26.79 0.90
N GLN A 153 20.38 26.15 0.21
CA GLN A 153 21.08 26.71 -0.94
C GLN A 153 20.10 27.20 -2.01
N MET A 154 19.10 26.38 -2.35
CA MET A 154 18.08 26.75 -3.34
C MET A 154 17.22 27.93 -2.90
N LEU A 155 16.68 27.86 -1.68
CA LEU A 155 15.74 28.84 -1.16
C LEU A 155 16.40 30.21 -0.98
N VAL A 156 17.66 30.24 -0.52
CA VAL A 156 18.47 31.48 -0.45
C VAL A 156 18.76 32.03 -1.84
N THR A 157 19.09 31.17 -2.81
CA THR A 157 19.36 31.60 -4.19
C THR A 157 18.11 32.21 -4.83
N LEU A 158 16.94 31.61 -4.59
CA LEU A 158 15.65 32.15 -5.02
C LEU A 158 15.35 33.51 -4.36
N ALA A 159 15.56 33.64 -3.05
CA ALA A 159 15.37 34.91 -2.34
C ALA A 159 16.29 36.02 -2.90
N ARG A 160 17.58 35.72 -3.08
CA ARG A 160 18.57 36.62 -3.72
C ARG A 160 18.19 37.02 -5.13
N ALA A 161 17.54 36.12 -5.87
CA ALA A 161 17.06 36.38 -7.21
C ALA A 161 15.73 37.17 -7.23
N GLY A 162 15.15 37.53 -6.09
CA GLY A 162 13.88 38.26 -5.99
C GLY A 162 12.67 37.35 -6.18
N TYR A 163 12.66 36.19 -5.51
CA TYR A 163 11.49 35.33 -5.34
C TYR A 163 11.17 35.19 -3.85
N VAL A 164 9.89 35.04 -3.52
CA VAL A 164 9.51 34.53 -2.19
C VAL A 164 9.44 33.02 -2.26
N ALA A 165 10.11 32.30 -1.36
CA ALA A 165 10.11 30.84 -1.40
C ALA A 165 9.65 30.24 -0.06
N LEU A 166 8.75 29.26 -0.10
CA LEU A 166 8.20 28.59 1.09
C LEU A 166 8.48 27.10 1.03
N ALA A 167 9.16 26.57 2.05
CA ALA A 167 9.36 25.15 2.27
C ALA A 167 8.76 24.74 3.63
N TRP A 168 8.22 23.52 3.71
CA TRP A 168 7.60 23.00 4.93
C TRP A 168 8.01 21.55 5.20
N ASP A 169 8.02 21.16 6.47
CA ASP A 169 8.33 19.78 6.84
C ASP A 169 7.24 18.82 6.32
N THR A 170 7.67 17.80 5.60
CA THR A 170 6.84 16.66 5.23
C THR A 170 6.53 15.82 6.49
N LEU A 171 5.44 15.05 6.45
CA LEU A 171 5.12 14.11 7.53
C LEU A 171 6.30 13.16 7.80
N GLY A 172 6.49 12.75 9.05
CA GLY A 172 7.57 11.82 9.42
C GLY A 172 8.98 12.41 9.32
N GLN A 173 9.12 13.73 9.16
CA GLN A 173 10.42 14.41 9.06
C GLN A 173 10.43 15.77 9.78
N GLY A 174 11.64 16.27 10.04
CA GLY A 174 11.84 17.58 10.68
C GLY A 174 11.07 17.66 11.98
N GLU A 175 10.26 18.70 12.13
CA GLU A 175 9.47 18.93 13.34
C GLU A 175 8.14 18.15 13.36
N ARG A 176 7.87 17.29 12.37
CA ARG A 176 6.55 16.64 12.16
C ARG A 176 6.62 15.11 12.18
N ILE A 177 7.52 14.54 12.98
CA ILE A 177 7.53 13.10 13.25
C ILE A 177 6.21 12.72 13.93
N GLN A 178 5.45 11.79 13.33
CA GLN A 178 4.13 11.36 13.80
C GLN A 178 4.24 10.27 14.88
N LEU A 179 5.28 9.43 14.79
CA LEU A 179 5.57 8.35 15.73
C LEU A 179 6.75 8.72 16.66
N TRP A 180 6.73 9.93 17.20
CA TRP A 180 7.81 10.45 18.04
C TRP A 180 8.00 9.62 19.31
N ASP A 181 9.27 9.39 19.65
CA ASP A 181 9.69 8.77 20.90
C ASP A 181 10.63 9.73 21.64
N GLU A 182 10.30 10.07 22.89
CA GLU A 182 11.06 11.04 23.67
C GLU A 182 12.42 10.52 24.14
N ASP A 183 12.54 9.20 24.37
CA ASP A 183 13.79 8.59 24.81
C ASP A 183 14.80 8.55 23.66
N PHE A 184 14.35 8.18 22.46
CA PHE A 184 15.21 8.16 21.26
C PHE A 184 15.39 9.53 20.61
N ARG A 185 14.51 10.51 20.93
CA ARG A 185 14.40 11.79 20.22
C ARG A 185 14.32 11.61 18.70
N ALA A 186 13.56 10.61 18.29
CA ALA A 186 13.43 10.19 16.90
C ALA A 186 12.08 9.47 16.69
N SER A 187 11.80 9.11 15.45
CA SER A 187 10.67 8.23 15.16
C SER A 187 10.91 6.82 15.71
N LYS A 188 9.84 6.15 16.16
CA LYS A 188 9.84 4.71 16.48
C LYS A 188 10.17 3.83 15.28
N LEU A 189 10.12 4.38 14.06
CA LEU A 189 10.48 3.72 12.81
C LEU A 189 11.67 4.43 12.16
N LEU A 190 12.57 3.66 11.54
CA LEU A 190 13.89 4.15 11.12
C LEU A 190 13.88 5.20 9.98
N ARG A 191 12.80 5.32 9.19
CA ARG A 191 12.75 6.19 8.00
C ARG A 191 11.36 6.79 7.81
N SER A 192 11.29 8.02 7.28
CA SER A 192 10.03 8.70 6.97
C SER A 192 9.13 7.87 6.05
N THR A 193 9.67 7.30 4.98
CA THR A 193 8.91 6.45 4.04
C THR A 193 8.37 5.15 4.68
N THR A 194 9.01 4.67 5.75
CA THR A 194 8.49 3.54 6.54
C THR A 194 7.33 3.99 7.41
N GLU A 195 7.42 5.17 8.02
CA GLU A 195 6.35 5.80 8.78
C GLU A 195 5.14 6.15 7.91
N HIS A 196 5.39 6.65 6.70
CA HIS A 196 4.38 6.87 5.67
C HIS A 196 3.62 5.59 5.36
N THR A 197 4.34 4.50 5.10
CA THR A 197 3.73 3.21 4.76
C THR A 197 2.94 2.64 5.95
N MET A 198 3.46 2.78 7.16
CA MET A 198 2.77 2.37 8.39
C MET A 198 1.44 3.09 8.58
N LEU A 199 1.47 4.43 8.55
CA LEU A 199 0.27 5.27 8.68
C LEU A 199 -0.66 5.15 7.45
N GLY A 200 -0.11 4.78 6.30
CA GLY A 200 -0.89 4.53 5.08
C GLY A 200 -1.90 3.40 5.25
N ILE A 201 -1.61 2.40 6.09
CA ILE A 201 -2.51 1.25 6.32
C ILE A 201 -3.87 1.71 6.85
N GLU A 202 -3.88 2.53 7.90
CA GLU A 202 -5.12 3.03 8.49
C GLU A 202 -5.87 3.97 7.54
N CYS A 203 -5.15 4.79 6.76
CA CYS A 203 -5.73 5.67 5.75
C CYS A 203 -6.51 4.83 4.72
N LEU A 204 -5.89 3.77 4.19
CA LEU A 204 -6.49 2.90 3.20
C LEU A 204 -7.78 2.26 3.72
N LEU A 205 -7.83 1.82 4.99
CA LEU A 205 -9.02 1.18 5.58
C LEU A 205 -10.22 2.14 5.68
N VAL A 206 -9.98 3.42 5.94
CA VAL A 206 -11.04 4.46 5.94
C VAL A 206 -11.30 5.04 4.55
N GLY A 207 -10.64 4.50 3.53
CA GLY A 207 -10.79 4.86 2.11
C GLY A 207 -10.21 6.24 1.78
N ASP A 208 -9.10 6.57 2.44
CA ASP A 208 -8.21 7.69 2.17
C ASP A 208 -6.81 7.14 1.81
N SER A 209 -5.84 8.01 1.57
CA SER A 209 -4.43 7.63 1.48
C SER A 209 -3.58 8.63 2.26
N LEU A 210 -2.33 8.27 2.59
CA LEU A 210 -1.43 9.22 3.26
C LEU A 210 -1.21 10.48 2.41
N ALA A 211 -1.19 10.32 1.08
CA ALA A 211 -1.07 11.42 0.13
C ALA A 211 -2.16 12.50 0.31
N ARG A 212 -3.34 12.15 0.85
CA ARG A 212 -4.38 13.11 1.24
C ARG A 212 -3.80 14.24 2.09
N TYR A 213 -3.02 13.88 3.10
CA TYR A 213 -2.49 14.81 4.09
C TYR A 213 -1.35 15.65 3.51
N THR A 214 -0.42 15.02 2.78
CA THR A 214 0.72 15.74 2.21
C THR A 214 0.32 16.67 1.05
N ILE A 215 -0.61 16.25 0.19
CA ILE A 215 -1.22 17.12 -0.84
C ILE A 215 -1.96 18.28 -0.18
N TRP A 216 -2.75 18.00 0.86
CA TRP A 216 -3.49 19.04 1.55
C TRP A 216 -2.56 20.04 2.24
N ASP A 217 -1.52 19.58 2.92
CA ASP A 217 -0.48 20.45 3.48
C ASP A 217 0.11 21.37 2.41
N GLY A 218 0.38 20.85 1.21
CA GLY A 218 0.86 21.66 0.08
C GLY A 218 -0.15 22.69 -0.44
N ILE A 219 -1.44 22.32 -0.54
CA ILE A 219 -2.52 23.26 -0.91
C ILE A 219 -2.65 24.37 0.14
N ARG A 220 -2.52 24.02 1.42
CA ARG A 220 -2.61 24.95 2.56
C ARG A 220 -1.35 25.81 2.70
N ALA A 221 -0.18 25.28 2.37
CA ALA A 221 1.06 26.05 2.23
C ALA A 221 0.94 27.08 1.10
N LEU A 222 0.30 26.71 -0.02
CA LEU A 222 -0.02 27.66 -1.09
C LEU A 222 -1.02 28.73 -0.62
N ASP A 223 -2.04 28.35 0.14
CA ASP A 223 -2.97 29.33 0.74
C ASP A 223 -2.24 30.35 1.63
N TYR A 224 -1.30 29.89 2.47
CA TYR A 224 -0.46 30.78 3.27
C TYR A 224 0.41 31.67 2.39
N LEU A 225 1.12 31.10 1.41
CA LEU A 225 2.01 31.84 0.52
C LEU A 225 1.28 32.96 -0.23
N LEU A 226 0.06 32.70 -0.73
CA LEU A 226 -0.73 33.68 -1.48
C LEU A 226 -1.43 34.72 -0.58
N SER A 227 -1.48 34.50 0.73
CA SER A 227 -1.98 35.50 1.69
C SER A 227 -0.97 36.61 1.97
N ARG A 228 0.30 36.41 1.58
CA ARG A 228 1.40 37.33 1.87
C ARG A 228 1.35 38.56 0.94
N PRO A 229 1.37 39.80 1.47
CA PRO A 229 1.37 41.01 0.64
C PRO A 229 2.60 41.14 -0.26
N GLU A 230 3.69 40.45 0.08
CA GLU A 230 4.92 40.41 -0.69
C GLU A 230 4.81 39.54 -1.94
N VAL A 231 3.78 38.70 -2.08
CA VAL A 231 3.64 37.68 -3.13
C VAL A 231 2.69 38.14 -4.24
N ASP A 232 3.10 37.94 -5.48
CA ASP A 232 2.23 38.08 -6.64
C ASP A 232 1.50 36.76 -6.91
N PRO A 233 0.17 36.69 -6.68
CA PRO A 233 -0.58 35.46 -6.83
C PRO A 233 -0.69 34.97 -8.28
N LYS A 234 -0.33 35.79 -9.27
CA LYS A 234 -0.31 35.42 -10.69
C LYS A 234 1.03 34.86 -11.15
N ARG A 235 2.04 34.81 -10.28
CA ARG A 235 3.40 34.36 -10.64
C ARG A 235 3.95 33.36 -9.63
N VAL A 236 3.36 32.17 -9.62
CA VAL A 236 3.67 31.13 -8.63
C VAL A 236 4.20 29.88 -9.31
N ALA A 237 5.40 29.44 -8.94
CA ALA A 237 5.97 28.16 -9.34
C ALA A 237 5.89 27.13 -8.21
N VAL A 238 6.03 25.85 -8.56
CA VAL A 238 6.28 24.75 -7.62
C VAL A 238 7.45 23.89 -8.09
N THR A 239 8.33 23.50 -7.16
CA THR A 239 9.44 22.57 -7.42
C THR A 239 9.91 21.86 -6.16
N GLY A 240 10.41 20.65 -6.31
CA GLY A 240 11.00 19.84 -5.27
C GLY A 240 11.67 18.60 -5.85
N ASN A 241 12.40 17.87 -5.03
CA ASN A 241 13.11 16.66 -5.42
C ASN A 241 12.55 15.41 -4.74
N SER A 242 12.52 14.27 -5.42
CA SER A 242 12.10 12.99 -4.82
C SER A 242 10.65 13.06 -4.31
N GLY A 243 10.38 12.88 -3.01
CA GLY A 243 9.09 13.20 -2.38
C GLY A 243 8.59 14.62 -2.70
N GLY A 244 9.50 15.60 -2.76
CA GLY A 244 9.18 16.96 -3.22
C GLY A 244 8.84 17.02 -4.71
N GLY A 245 9.44 16.16 -5.53
CA GLY A 245 9.09 15.97 -6.94
C GLY A 245 7.69 15.34 -7.10
N THR A 246 7.34 14.40 -6.23
CA THR A 246 5.99 13.82 -6.09
C THR A 246 4.97 14.92 -5.85
N HIS A 247 5.14 15.69 -4.77
CA HIS A 247 4.20 16.74 -4.39
C HIS A 247 4.16 17.86 -5.43
N THR A 248 5.27 18.16 -6.10
CA THR A 248 5.28 19.10 -7.23
C THR A 248 4.36 18.62 -8.35
N ALA A 249 4.43 17.34 -8.73
CA ALA A 249 3.57 16.77 -9.77
C ALA A 249 2.09 16.76 -9.35
N TYR A 250 1.80 16.40 -8.09
CA TYR A 250 0.41 16.33 -7.58
C TYR A 250 -0.23 17.71 -7.45
N LEU A 251 0.49 18.67 -6.86
CA LEU A 251 0.00 20.03 -6.69
C LEU A 251 -0.21 20.71 -8.05
N ALA A 252 0.71 20.52 -9.00
CA ALA A 252 0.53 21.00 -10.37
C ALA A 252 -0.74 20.42 -11.00
N ALA A 253 -0.98 19.11 -10.85
CA ALA A 253 -2.19 18.49 -11.40
C ALA A 253 -3.49 19.01 -10.76
N LEU A 254 -3.48 19.39 -9.48
CA LEU A 254 -4.68 19.68 -8.69
C LEU A 254 -5.01 21.17 -8.51
N ASP A 255 -4.03 22.07 -8.51
CA ASP A 255 -4.23 23.48 -8.13
C ASP A 255 -3.91 24.46 -9.26
N ASP A 256 -4.97 25.07 -9.81
CA ASP A 256 -4.85 25.98 -10.95
C ASP A 256 -4.17 27.33 -10.64
N ARG A 257 -3.91 27.63 -9.37
CA ARG A 257 -3.20 28.87 -8.98
C ARG A 257 -1.70 28.76 -9.29
N LEU A 258 -1.16 27.56 -9.39
CA LEU A 258 0.21 27.32 -9.84
C LEU A 258 0.35 27.61 -11.34
N GLN A 259 1.40 28.33 -11.71
CA GLN A 259 1.64 28.78 -13.08
C GLN A 259 2.81 28.06 -13.75
N VAL A 260 3.77 27.55 -12.97
CA VAL A 260 4.97 26.87 -13.48
C VAL A 260 5.31 25.68 -12.57
N ALA A 261 5.69 24.54 -13.15
CA ALA A 261 6.08 23.35 -12.39
C ALA A 261 7.45 22.82 -12.84
N ALA A 262 8.25 22.33 -11.89
CA ALA A 262 9.56 21.73 -12.20
C ALA A 262 9.93 20.56 -11.27
N PRO A 263 9.24 19.40 -11.30
CA PRO A 263 9.58 18.27 -10.44
C PRO A 263 10.95 17.67 -10.78
N SER A 264 11.73 17.35 -9.75
CA SER A 264 13.02 16.68 -9.86
C SER A 264 12.99 15.25 -9.31
N CYS A 265 13.60 14.31 -10.04
CA CYS A 265 13.86 12.95 -9.58
C CYS A 265 12.61 12.20 -9.08
N TYR A 266 11.54 12.23 -9.87
CA TYR A 266 10.29 11.52 -9.55
C TYR A 266 9.60 10.97 -10.79
N LEU A 267 9.39 11.79 -11.82
CA LEU A 267 8.66 11.38 -13.00
C LEU A 267 9.38 10.25 -13.76
N THR A 268 8.68 9.15 -13.97
CA THR A 268 9.11 7.99 -14.76
C THR A 268 7.86 7.37 -15.42
N THR A 269 7.77 6.06 -15.61
CA THR A 269 6.53 5.36 -15.98
C THR A 269 6.25 4.25 -14.99
N TRP A 270 4.97 3.93 -14.76
CA TRP A 270 4.60 2.76 -13.95
C TRP A 270 5.14 1.44 -14.50
N ALA A 271 5.22 1.28 -15.83
CA ALA A 271 5.82 0.09 -16.45
C ALA A 271 7.25 -0.13 -15.92
N ARG A 272 8.08 0.90 -15.98
CA ARG A 272 9.46 0.85 -15.45
C ARG A 272 9.52 0.70 -13.93
N LEU A 273 8.63 1.35 -13.16
CA LEU A 273 8.58 1.17 -11.70
C LEU A 273 8.32 -0.29 -11.33
N LEU A 274 7.31 -0.92 -11.93
CA LEU A 274 6.97 -2.31 -11.65
C LEU A 274 8.05 -3.30 -12.13
N GLU A 275 8.84 -2.93 -13.14
CA GLU A 275 10.01 -3.71 -13.59
C GLU A 275 11.22 -3.58 -12.67
N THR A 276 11.35 -2.47 -11.92
CA THR A 276 12.53 -2.19 -11.09
C THR A 276 12.23 -2.17 -9.58
N ILE A 277 11.84 -1.02 -9.04
CA ILE A 277 11.78 -0.75 -7.59
C ILE A 277 10.38 -1.01 -6.97
N GLY A 278 9.41 -1.36 -7.81
CA GLY A 278 8.03 -1.67 -7.42
C GLY A 278 7.18 -0.41 -7.23
N PRO A 279 6.04 -0.53 -6.53
CA PRO A 279 5.32 0.62 -5.97
C PRO A 279 6.13 1.29 -4.86
N GLN A 280 5.97 2.61 -4.75
CA GLN A 280 6.63 3.41 -3.73
C GLN A 280 5.81 3.46 -2.43
N ASP A 281 6.19 4.26 -1.45
CA ASP A 281 5.49 4.36 -0.16
C ASP A 281 4.10 5.01 -0.29
N ALA A 282 3.38 5.09 0.83
CA ALA A 282 1.96 5.44 0.84
C ALA A 282 1.64 6.89 0.43
N GLU A 283 2.62 7.81 0.40
CA GLU A 283 2.40 9.16 -0.14
C GLU A 283 2.39 9.17 -1.68
N GLN A 284 3.01 8.18 -2.33
CA GLN A 284 3.28 8.18 -3.77
C GLN A 284 2.36 7.25 -4.58
N CYS A 285 1.48 6.49 -3.91
CA CYS A 285 0.60 5.50 -4.53
C CYS A 285 -0.88 5.80 -4.29
N PHE A 286 -1.66 5.95 -5.37
CA PHE A 286 -3.10 6.14 -5.30
C PHE A 286 -3.85 4.84 -5.62
N PRO A 287 -4.64 4.27 -4.69
CA PRO A 287 -5.53 3.14 -4.99
C PRO A 287 -6.36 3.40 -6.25
N GLY A 288 -6.44 2.41 -7.13
CA GLY A 288 -7.16 2.50 -8.41
C GLY A 288 -6.46 3.28 -9.53
N TRP A 289 -5.25 3.82 -9.34
CA TRP A 289 -4.55 4.60 -10.37
C TRP A 289 -4.32 3.86 -11.69
N LEU A 290 -3.81 2.63 -11.62
CA LEU A 290 -3.59 1.78 -12.80
C LEU A 290 -4.92 1.28 -13.36
N ALA A 291 -5.93 1.02 -12.51
CA ALA A 291 -7.27 0.66 -12.94
C ALA A 291 -7.94 1.75 -13.78
N ALA A 292 -7.73 3.03 -13.41
CA ALA A 292 -8.18 4.20 -14.17
C ALA A 292 -7.43 4.39 -15.50
N GLY A 293 -6.39 3.58 -15.74
CA GLY A 293 -5.50 3.65 -16.89
C GLY A 293 -4.78 4.99 -16.91
N LEU A 294 -4.05 5.31 -15.83
CA LEU A 294 -3.25 6.52 -15.69
C LEU A 294 -1.78 6.18 -15.39
N ASP A 295 -0.89 7.09 -15.77
CA ASP A 295 0.56 7.03 -15.59
C ASP A 295 1.13 8.41 -15.20
N HIS A 296 2.44 8.51 -14.88
CA HIS A 296 3.06 9.75 -14.44
C HIS A 296 2.96 10.89 -15.47
N ALA A 297 2.94 10.57 -16.77
CA ALA A 297 2.69 11.56 -17.81
C ALA A 297 1.35 12.28 -17.63
N ASP A 298 0.35 11.64 -17.01
CA ASP A 298 -0.96 12.24 -16.77
C ASP A 298 -0.93 13.39 -15.77
N PHE A 299 0.03 13.42 -14.84
CA PHE A 299 0.26 14.61 -14.00
C PHE A 299 0.70 15.81 -14.85
N VAL A 300 1.54 15.58 -15.85
CA VAL A 300 2.03 16.63 -16.76
C VAL A 300 0.90 17.11 -17.69
N LEU A 301 0.09 16.18 -18.20
CA LEU A 301 -1.07 16.49 -19.04
C LEU A 301 -2.15 17.26 -18.26
N ALA A 302 -2.32 16.96 -16.97
CA ALA A 302 -3.22 17.69 -16.08
C ALA A 302 -2.82 19.18 -15.91
N PHE A 303 -1.53 19.51 -16.08
CA PHE A 303 -1.03 20.88 -15.99
C PHE A 303 -0.90 21.62 -17.33
N ALA A 304 -0.93 20.89 -18.46
CA ALA A 304 -0.86 21.50 -19.78
C ALA A 304 -1.91 22.62 -19.94
N PRO A 305 -1.70 23.66 -20.78
CA PRO A 305 -0.48 24.00 -21.47
C PRO A 305 0.44 24.90 -20.62
N LYS A 306 0.38 24.85 -19.28
CA LYS A 306 1.24 25.69 -18.44
C LYS A 306 2.69 25.18 -18.47
N PRO A 307 3.69 26.06 -18.26
CA PRO A 307 5.10 25.66 -18.26
C PRO A 307 5.47 24.52 -17.30
N TYR A 308 5.95 23.40 -17.84
CA TYR A 308 6.38 22.21 -17.09
C TYR A 308 7.81 21.76 -17.46
N LEU A 309 8.70 21.67 -16.48
CA LEU A 309 10.07 21.21 -16.66
C LEU A 309 10.32 19.88 -15.91
N ILE A 310 10.68 18.83 -16.64
CA ILE A 310 11.06 17.55 -16.04
C ILE A 310 12.55 17.56 -15.75
N LEU A 311 12.94 17.44 -14.48
CA LEU A 311 14.34 17.35 -14.05
C LEU A 311 14.67 15.91 -13.65
N SER A 312 15.73 15.32 -14.21
CA SER A 312 16.07 13.91 -13.99
C SER A 312 17.56 13.66 -13.85
N ALA A 313 17.91 12.71 -12.98
CA ALA A 313 19.25 12.12 -12.92
C ALA A 313 19.31 10.90 -13.84
N ILE A 314 20.41 10.73 -14.57
CA ILE A 314 20.62 9.56 -15.43
C ILE A 314 20.88 8.30 -14.57
N ARG A 315 21.56 8.45 -13.43
CA ARG A 315 21.95 7.33 -12.54
C ARG A 315 21.04 7.21 -11.30
N ASP A 316 19.81 7.71 -11.40
CA ASP A 316 18.80 7.59 -10.35
C ASP A 316 18.21 6.16 -10.29
N PHE A 317 17.62 5.81 -9.14
CA PHE A 317 16.77 4.63 -9.01
C PHE A 317 15.41 4.82 -9.69
N PHE A 318 14.93 6.06 -9.86
CA PHE A 318 13.85 6.36 -10.80
C PHE A 318 14.35 6.23 -12.23
N SER A 319 13.70 5.37 -13.03
CA SER A 319 14.21 5.01 -14.35
C SER A 319 14.22 6.21 -15.31
N ILE A 320 15.41 6.61 -15.77
CA ILE A 320 15.60 7.62 -16.81
C ILE A 320 14.90 7.26 -18.12
N ALA A 321 14.84 5.97 -18.47
CA ALA A 321 14.11 5.50 -19.64
C ALA A 321 12.62 5.82 -19.54
N GLY A 322 12.00 5.57 -18.37
CA GLY A 322 10.62 5.95 -18.13
C GLY A 322 10.42 7.48 -18.08
N ALA A 323 11.38 8.24 -17.54
CA ALA A 323 11.30 9.70 -17.53
C ALA A 323 11.27 10.28 -18.96
N ARG A 324 12.13 9.76 -19.86
CA ARG A 324 12.17 10.11 -21.28
C ARG A 324 10.85 9.75 -21.99
N GLN A 325 10.28 8.58 -21.72
CA GLN A 325 8.97 8.18 -22.26
C GLN A 325 7.86 9.14 -21.81
N THR A 326 7.82 9.48 -20.51
CA THR A 326 6.86 10.43 -19.96
C THR A 326 7.00 11.81 -20.61
N TYR A 327 8.22 12.31 -20.79
CA TYR A 327 8.46 13.57 -21.49
C TYR A 327 7.98 13.52 -22.94
N GLN A 328 8.33 12.48 -23.70
CA GLN A 328 7.94 12.35 -25.10
C GLN A 328 6.42 12.34 -25.29
N GLN A 329 5.70 11.58 -24.45
CA GLN A 329 4.24 11.53 -24.49
C GLN A 329 3.61 12.89 -24.20
N ALA A 330 4.06 13.56 -23.14
CA ALA A 330 3.55 14.88 -22.79
C ALA A 330 3.88 15.93 -23.86
N ARG A 331 5.12 15.92 -24.36
CA ARG A 331 5.59 16.85 -25.39
C ARG A 331 4.76 16.80 -26.67
N SER A 332 4.41 15.60 -27.12
CA SER A 332 3.57 15.43 -28.31
C SER A 332 2.24 16.18 -28.19
N LEU A 333 1.60 16.18 -27.01
CA LEU A 333 0.37 16.95 -26.81
C LEU A 333 0.64 18.46 -26.72
N TYR A 334 1.69 18.90 -26.02
CA TYR A 334 2.06 20.31 -25.96
C TYR A 334 2.33 20.90 -27.35
N GLU A 335 2.99 20.16 -28.24
CA GLU A 335 3.20 20.57 -29.64
C GLU A 335 1.87 20.71 -30.39
N ARG A 336 0.94 19.77 -30.24
CA ARG A 336 -0.42 19.87 -30.82
C ARG A 336 -1.24 21.04 -30.25
N LEU A 337 -0.95 21.47 -29.02
CA LEU A 337 -1.56 22.65 -28.39
C LEU A 337 -0.92 23.97 -28.83
N GLY A 338 0.13 23.95 -29.65
CA GLY A 338 0.93 25.14 -29.97
C GLY A 338 1.70 25.69 -28.78
N ALA A 339 1.99 24.86 -27.78
CA ALA A 339 2.65 25.20 -26.52
C ALA A 339 3.94 24.39 -26.31
N GLY A 340 4.57 23.88 -27.39
CA GLY A 340 5.74 23.00 -27.31
C GLY A 340 6.93 23.61 -26.56
N GLU A 341 7.03 24.95 -26.54
CA GLU A 341 8.06 25.69 -25.81
C GLU A 341 7.85 25.70 -24.28
N ARG A 342 6.64 25.37 -23.82
CA ARG A 342 6.22 25.31 -22.40
C ARG A 342 6.44 23.94 -21.78
N ILE A 343 7.07 23.01 -22.49
CA ILE A 343 7.52 21.75 -21.90
C ILE A 343 8.98 21.51 -22.22
N ALA A 344 9.74 21.09 -21.23
CA ALA A 344 11.14 20.76 -21.39
C ALA A 344 11.54 19.62 -20.46
N MET A 345 12.67 19.00 -20.78
CA MET A 345 13.36 18.05 -19.91
C MET A 345 14.81 18.45 -19.78
N THR A 346 15.37 18.36 -18.57
CA THR A 346 16.80 18.50 -18.32
C THR A 346 17.30 17.27 -17.58
N GLU A 347 18.35 16.67 -18.11
CA GLU A 347 19.03 15.51 -17.54
C GLU A 347 20.41 15.91 -17.02
N ALA A 348 20.84 15.28 -15.94
CA ALA A 348 22.21 15.39 -15.45
C ALA A 348 22.80 13.97 -15.25
N ASP A 349 24.07 13.79 -15.60
CA ASP A 349 24.79 12.53 -15.34
C ASP A 349 25.26 12.44 -13.89
N ASP A 350 24.30 12.27 -13.00
CA ASP A 350 24.48 12.17 -11.56
C ASP A 350 23.45 11.24 -10.93
N GLY A 351 23.57 11.05 -9.62
CA GLY A 351 22.65 10.26 -8.82
C GLY A 351 21.44 11.06 -8.33
N HIS A 352 20.64 10.39 -7.50
CA HIS A 352 19.46 10.95 -6.87
C HIS A 352 19.76 12.23 -6.07
N GLY A 353 19.01 13.32 -6.32
CA GLY A 353 19.20 14.60 -5.64
C GLY A 353 18.87 15.81 -6.53
N TYR A 354 19.08 17.01 -6.01
CA TYR A 354 18.87 18.27 -6.74
C TYR A 354 20.21 18.97 -6.98
N SER A 355 21.03 18.38 -7.85
CA SER A 355 22.37 18.87 -8.17
C SER A 355 22.38 20.25 -8.84
N LEU A 356 23.54 20.90 -8.84
CA LEU A 356 23.73 22.23 -9.43
C LEU A 356 23.20 22.34 -10.87
N PRO A 357 23.49 21.42 -11.82
CA PRO A 357 22.94 21.49 -13.18
C PRO A 357 21.41 21.57 -13.21
N ARG A 358 20.73 20.78 -12.36
CA ARG A 358 19.27 20.78 -12.25
C ARG A 358 18.75 22.04 -11.56
N ARG A 359 19.43 22.54 -10.52
CA ARG A 359 19.08 23.80 -9.85
C ARG A 359 19.11 24.97 -10.82
N LEU A 360 20.21 25.10 -11.58
CA LEU A 360 20.37 26.13 -12.60
C LEU A 360 19.30 26.04 -13.69
N ALA A 361 18.93 24.83 -14.12
CA ALA A 361 17.85 24.63 -15.07
C ALA A 361 16.49 25.10 -14.54
N ALA A 362 16.18 24.78 -13.28
CA ALA A 362 14.97 25.24 -12.61
C ALA A 362 14.92 26.77 -12.49
N TYR A 363 16.02 27.41 -12.07
CA TYR A 363 16.07 28.87 -11.95
C TYR A 363 15.86 29.57 -13.29
N ARG A 364 16.50 29.08 -14.37
CA ARG A 364 16.28 29.58 -15.73
C ARG A 364 14.83 29.42 -16.18
N TRP A 365 14.21 28.29 -15.84
CA TRP A 365 12.80 28.04 -16.15
C TRP A 365 11.87 29.03 -15.45
N PHE A 366 12.10 29.30 -14.16
CA PHE A 366 11.32 30.29 -13.41
C PHE A 366 11.56 31.72 -13.91
N ALA A 367 12.81 32.08 -14.21
CA ALA A 367 13.13 33.39 -14.78
C ALA A 367 12.37 33.63 -16.10
N ARG A 368 12.39 32.63 -16.99
CA ARG A 368 11.66 32.69 -18.26
C ARG A 368 10.16 32.86 -18.06
N TRP A 369 9.54 32.01 -17.24
CA TRP A 369 8.08 31.89 -17.20
C TRP A 369 7.38 32.76 -16.16
N LEU A 370 8.08 33.18 -15.11
CA LEU A 370 7.54 34.10 -14.10
C LEU A 370 8.02 35.55 -14.28
N LYS A 371 9.21 35.77 -14.85
CA LYS A 371 9.78 37.13 -15.01
C LYS A 371 9.87 37.58 -16.46
N GLY A 372 9.69 36.68 -17.44
CA GLY A 372 9.86 37.01 -18.85
C GLY A 372 11.31 37.31 -19.23
N THR A 373 12.28 36.85 -18.44
CA THR A 373 13.71 37.11 -18.69
C THR A 373 14.45 35.82 -19.05
N ALA A 374 15.44 35.93 -19.94
CA ALA A 374 16.38 34.84 -20.24
C ALA A 374 17.53 34.75 -19.20
N GLY A 375 17.42 35.49 -18.09
CA GLY A 375 18.54 35.79 -17.22
C GLY A 375 19.17 34.55 -16.57
N GLU A 376 20.49 34.48 -16.61
CA GLU A 376 21.25 33.51 -15.82
C GLU A 376 21.12 33.83 -14.34
N VAL A 377 20.56 32.89 -13.57
CA VAL A 377 20.63 32.95 -12.11
C VAL A 377 21.96 32.33 -11.70
N SER A 378 22.91 33.18 -11.30
CA SER A 378 24.17 32.73 -10.71
C SER A 378 23.94 32.27 -9.27
N GLU A 379 24.15 30.98 -9.02
CA GLU A 379 24.12 30.41 -7.67
C GLU A 379 25.44 30.71 -6.97
N ARG A 380 25.37 31.55 -5.93
CA ARG A 380 26.48 31.80 -5.00
C ARG A 380 26.25 30.99 -3.74
N GLU A 381 27.33 30.55 -3.09
CA GLU A 381 27.26 29.80 -1.84
C GLU A 381 26.36 30.52 -0.82
N ALA A 382 25.43 29.76 -0.25
CA ALA A 382 24.46 30.25 0.73
C ALA A 382 24.96 30.01 2.15
N PRO A 383 24.75 30.95 3.09
CA PRO A 383 24.98 30.69 4.50
C PRO A 383 23.94 29.68 4.99
N ILE A 384 24.39 28.47 5.33
CA ILE A 384 23.54 27.39 5.83
C ILE A 384 23.32 27.58 7.33
N ALA A 385 22.06 27.75 7.74
CA ALA A 385 21.68 27.78 9.15
C ALA A 385 21.67 26.36 9.73
N ARG A 386 21.96 26.25 11.03
CA ARG A 386 21.78 24.98 11.73
C ARG A 386 20.30 24.62 11.84
N GLU A 387 20.02 23.35 12.06
CA GLU A 387 18.65 22.85 12.16
C GLU A 387 17.86 23.49 13.32
N ASP A 388 18.49 23.67 14.48
CA ASP A 388 17.89 24.31 15.67
C ASP A 388 17.53 25.77 15.43
N GLU A 389 18.30 26.48 14.60
CA GLU A 389 17.98 27.87 14.23
C GLU A 389 16.70 27.95 13.40
N LEU A 390 16.44 26.94 12.56
CA LEU A 390 15.33 26.89 11.59
C LEU A 390 14.03 26.33 12.16
N TRP A 391 14.05 25.75 13.37
CA TRP A 391 12.85 25.26 14.02
C TRP A 391 11.82 26.36 14.24
N ALA A 392 10.58 26.06 13.85
CA ALA A 392 9.43 26.91 14.14
C ALA A 392 8.85 26.64 15.54
N THR A 393 9.12 25.46 16.09
CA THR A 393 8.74 25.01 17.44
C THR A 393 9.90 25.15 18.43
N GLU A 394 9.62 25.07 19.73
CA GLU A 394 10.62 25.26 20.79
C GLU A 394 11.51 24.03 20.96
N THR A 395 10.92 22.84 20.88
CA THR A 395 11.61 21.55 21.09
C THR A 395 12.14 20.92 19.81
N GLY A 396 11.89 21.56 18.66
CA GLY A 396 12.13 20.97 17.35
C GLY A 396 11.14 19.87 16.98
N GLN A 397 10.02 19.74 17.70
CA GLN A 397 8.92 18.82 17.39
C GLN A 397 7.55 19.42 17.73
N VAL A 398 6.60 19.28 16.80
CA VAL A 398 5.19 19.62 17.02
C VAL A 398 4.62 18.81 18.19
N ALA A 399 4.91 17.51 18.25
CA ALA A 399 4.36 16.60 19.25
C ALA A 399 4.62 17.04 20.70
N THR A 400 5.81 17.59 20.98
CA THR A 400 6.20 18.00 22.34
C THR A 400 6.08 19.52 22.57
N SER A 401 6.04 20.34 21.52
CA SER A 401 5.85 21.79 21.67
C SER A 401 4.38 22.22 21.68
N LEU A 402 3.54 21.62 20.82
CA LEU A 402 2.15 22.04 20.60
C LEU A 402 1.14 20.92 20.85
N GLY A 403 1.58 19.67 20.75
CA GLY A 403 0.69 18.53 20.60
C GLY A 403 -0.13 18.66 19.32
N GLY A 404 -1.43 18.45 19.43
CA GLY A 404 -2.37 18.53 18.30
C GLY A 404 -2.68 17.17 17.68
N GLU A 405 -3.27 17.24 16.51
CA GLU A 405 -3.66 16.06 15.75
C GLU A 405 -2.46 15.43 15.04
N THR A 406 -2.55 14.12 14.81
CA THR A 406 -1.66 13.36 13.93
C THR A 406 -2.50 12.71 12.84
N VAL A 407 -1.84 12.14 11.83
CA VAL A 407 -2.53 11.28 10.84
C VAL A 407 -3.35 10.21 11.55
N PHE A 408 -2.76 9.57 12.57
CA PHE A 408 -3.41 8.58 13.43
C PHE A 408 -4.68 9.10 14.11
N THR A 409 -4.62 10.25 14.80
CA THR A 409 -5.80 10.75 15.53
C THR A 409 -6.93 11.17 14.57
N LEU A 410 -6.57 11.73 13.41
CA LEU A 410 -7.54 12.11 12.37
C LEU A 410 -8.22 10.89 11.74
N ASN A 411 -7.46 9.84 11.39
CA ASN A 411 -8.03 8.59 10.87
C ASN A 411 -8.91 7.90 11.90
N ARG A 412 -8.53 7.91 13.18
CA ARG A 412 -9.37 7.37 14.26
C ARG A 412 -10.71 8.09 14.36
N LYS A 413 -10.73 9.42 14.31
CA LYS A 413 -11.97 10.22 14.28
C LYS A 413 -12.80 9.90 13.03
N ARG A 414 -12.16 9.78 11.87
CA ARG A 414 -12.83 9.43 10.62
C ARG A 414 -13.49 8.04 10.70
N ALA A 415 -12.79 7.03 11.21
CA ALA A 415 -13.32 5.68 11.40
C ALA A 415 -14.49 5.62 12.41
N GLN A 416 -14.53 6.53 13.39
CA GLN A 416 -15.67 6.69 14.28
C GLN A 416 -16.88 7.28 13.55
N ALA A 417 -16.68 8.30 12.71
CA ALA A 417 -17.73 8.92 11.91
C ALA A 417 -18.29 8.00 10.79
N LEU A 418 -17.46 7.11 10.23
CA LEU A 418 -17.85 6.15 9.19
C LEU A 418 -18.72 5.00 9.71
N ARG A 419 -18.86 4.83 11.03
CA ARG A 419 -19.55 3.69 11.62
C ARG A 419 -21.00 3.60 11.12
N ARG A 420 -21.32 2.51 10.41
CA ARG A 420 -22.68 2.09 10.04
C ARG A 420 -23.08 0.86 10.88
N PRO A 421 -23.59 1.00 12.10
CA PRO A 421 -24.01 -0.16 12.88
C PRO A 421 -25.17 -0.87 12.17
N GLY A 422 -24.99 -2.16 11.84
CA GLY A 422 -26.10 -3.08 11.58
C GLY A 422 -26.69 -3.12 10.16
N ALA A 423 -26.09 -2.45 9.16
CA ALA A 423 -26.50 -2.63 7.76
C ALA A 423 -25.86 -3.90 7.17
N PRO A 424 -26.63 -4.90 6.71
CA PRO A 424 -26.06 -6.11 6.13
C PRO A 424 -25.34 -5.78 4.82
N LEU A 425 -24.07 -6.16 4.71
CA LEU A 425 -23.32 -6.08 3.45
C LEU A 425 -23.86 -7.13 2.48
N GLY A 426 -24.42 -6.68 1.35
CA GLY A 426 -24.87 -7.58 0.30
C GLY A 426 -23.69 -8.27 -0.40
N ARG A 427 -23.85 -9.55 -0.77
CA ARG A 427 -22.82 -10.33 -1.49
C ARG A 427 -22.34 -9.63 -2.77
N GLN A 428 -23.25 -9.01 -3.52
CA GLN A 428 -22.91 -8.30 -4.75
C GLN A 428 -21.99 -7.11 -4.48
N GLU A 429 -22.25 -6.34 -3.42
CA GLU A 429 -21.41 -5.21 -3.03
C GLU A 429 -20.03 -5.70 -2.55
N LEU A 430 -19.99 -6.76 -1.74
CA LEU A 430 -18.73 -7.39 -1.35
C LEU A 430 -17.92 -7.87 -2.57
N SER A 431 -18.58 -8.53 -3.52
CA SER A 431 -17.96 -9.02 -4.75
C SER A 431 -17.36 -7.87 -5.56
N ARG A 432 -18.02 -6.71 -5.60
CA ARG A 432 -17.54 -5.50 -6.26
C ARG A 432 -16.32 -4.93 -5.54
N ILE A 433 -16.38 -4.75 -4.22
CA ILE A 433 -15.28 -4.22 -3.40
C ILE A 433 -14.02 -5.07 -3.52
N LEU A 434 -14.17 -6.40 -3.58
CA LEU A 434 -13.04 -7.33 -3.67
C LEU A 434 -12.58 -7.60 -5.10
N ALA A 435 -13.24 -7.03 -6.11
CA ALA A 435 -13.10 -7.42 -7.51
C ALA A 435 -13.11 -8.94 -7.70
N PHE A 436 -14.01 -9.62 -6.98
CA PHE A 436 -14.11 -11.08 -7.00
C PHE A 436 -14.70 -11.53 -8.33
N ALA A 437 -13.85 -12.14 -9.16
CA ALA A 437 -14.22 -12.66 -10.47
C ALA A 437 -13.63 -14.06 -10.64
N LYS A 438 -14.44 -15.09 -10.38
CA LYS A 438 -14.05 -16.49 -10.53
C LYS A 438 -14.22 -16.93 -12.00
N PRO A 439 -13.20 -17.53 -12.65
CA PRO A 439 -13.38 -18.13 -13.97
C PRO A 439 -14.47 -19.22 -13.99
N ALA A 440 -15.17 -19.36 -15.11
CA ALA A 440 -16.19 -20.38 -15.31
C ALA A 440 -15.55 -21.77 -15.57
N GLY A 441 -16.29 -22.84 -15.26
CA GLY A 441 -15.86 -24.23 -15.49
C GLY A 441 -14.93 -24.79 -14.41
N THR A 442 -14.57 -26.06 -14.53
CA THR A 442 -13.65 -26.77 -13.61
C THR A 442 -12.21 -26.30 -13.83
N PRO A 443 -11.40 -26.10 -12.78
CA PRO A 443 -9.99 -25.73 -12.97
C PRO A 443 -9.21 -26.84 -13.66
N THR A 444 -8.21 -26.45 -14.46
CA THR A 444 -7.18 -27.36 -14.95
C THR A 444 -6.38 -27.87 -13.76
N ILE A 445 -6.20 -29.19 -13.64
CA ILE A 445 -5.50 -29.83 -12.51
C ILE A 445 -4.34 -30.66 -13.07
N ARG A 446 -3.15 -30.53 -12.45
CA ARG A 446 -1.98 -31.37 -12.70
C ARG A 446 -1.59 -32.13 -11.44
N SER A 447 -1.25 -33.40 -11.60
CA SER A 447 -0.83 -34.27 -10.50
C SER A 447 0.70 -34.41 -10.45
N PHE A 448 1.25 -34.39 -9.24
CA PHE A 448 2.68 -34.49 -8.92
C PHE A 448 3.00 -35.71 -8.05
N GLY A 449 2.11 -36.69 -8.06
CA GLY A 449 2.25 -37.95 -7.34
C GLY A 449 1.47 -38.00 -6.04
N VAL A 450 1.61 -39.14 -5.36
CA VAL A 450 0.85 -39.48 -4.15
C VAL A 450 1.84 -39.87 -3.04
N LEU A 451 1.60 -39.37 -1.84
CA LEU A 451 2.29 -39.82 -0.63
C LEU A 451 1.37 -40.79 0.12
N GLU A 452 1.75 -42.05 0.18
CA GLU A 452 1.09 -43.03 1.04
C GLU A 452 1.51 -42.84 2.50
N ARG A 453 0.55 -42.88 3.42
CA ARG A 453 0.77 -42.79 4.86
C ARG A 453 -0.15 -43.80 5.54
N THR A 454 0.19 -44.20 6.75
CA THR A 454 -0.66 -45.13 7.52
C THR A 454 -2.04 -44.51 7.76
N GLY A 455 -3.08 -45.06 7.12
CA GLY A 455 -4.48 -44.66 7.29
C GLY A 455 -4.99 -43.54 6.38
N TYR A 456 -4.14 -42.94 5.54
CA TYR A 456 -4.54 -41.92 4.56
C TYR A 456 -3.49 -41.75 3.45
N ARG A 457 -3.90 -41.19 2.31
CA ARG A 457 -2.99 -40.77 1.23
C ARG A 457 -3.06 -39.26 1.01
N ILE A 458 -1.99 -38.68 0.48
CA ILE A 458 -1.94 -37.27 0.06
C ILE A 458 -1.66 -37.19 -1.44
N GLU A 459 -2.61 -36.70 -2.22
CA GLU A 459 -2.41 -36.35 -3.62
C GLU A 459 -1.78 -34.96 -3.72
N LYS A 460 -0.66 -34.83 -4.45
CA LYS A 460 0.00 -33.56 -4.75
C LYS A 460 -0.57 -32.99 -6.03
N LEU A 461 -1.21 -31.84 -5.95
CA LEU A 461 -1.95 -31.25 -7.06
C LEU A 461 -1.54 -29.80 -7.29
N VAL A 462 -1.60 -29.34 -8.53
CA VAL A 462 -1.59 -27.92 -8.87
C VAL A 462 -2.84 -27.63 -9.67
N TYR A 463 -3.60 -26.61 -9.28
CA TYR A 463 -4.76 -26.17 -10.05
C TYR A 463 -4.61 -24.73 -10.52
N GLU A 464 -5.12 -24.43 -11.71
CA GLU A 464 -5.12 -23.06 -12.24
C GLU A 464 -6.34 -22.29 -11.70
N SER A 465 -6.08 -21.25 -10.92
CA SER A 465 -7.11 -20.41 -10.30
C SER A 465 -7.61 -19.34 -11.27
N GLU A 466 -6.67 -18.67 -11.94
CA GLU A 466 -6.86 -17.73 -13.03
C GLU A 466 -5.77 -17.97 -14.08
N PRO A 467 -5.93 -17.51 -15.33
CA PRO A 467 -4.89 -17.65 -16.35
C PRO A 467 -3.52 -17.14 -15.87
N GLY A 468 -2.56 -18.06 -15.71
CA GLY A 468 -1.22 -17.80 -15.19
C GLY A 468 -1.09 -17.70 -13.66
N ILE A 469 -2.13 -18.08 -12.90
CA ILE A 469 -2.10 -18.25 -11.45
C ILE A 469 -2.34 -19.72 -11.12
N GLU A 470 -1.27 -20.38 -10.68
CA GLU A 470 -1.20 -21.77 -10.32
C GLU A 470 -1.15 -21.91 -8.79
N VAL A 471 -2.04 -22.73 -8.24
CA VAL A 471 -2.19 -22.93 -6.80
C VAL A 471 -1.74 -24.35 -6.44
N PRO A 472 -0.58 -24.49 -5.75
CA PRO A 472 -0.12 -25.77 -5.22
C PRO A 472 -1.04 -26.23 -4.08
N ALA A 473 -1.38 -27.51 -4.08
CA ALA A 473 -2.33 -28.08 -3.15
C ALA A 473 -1.97 -29.52 -2.74
N LEU A 474 -2.38 -29.87 -1.52
CA LEU A 474 -2.31 -31.22 -0.97
C LEU A 474 -3.74 -31.67 -0.69
N LEU A 475 -4.21 -32.68 -1.43
CA LEU A 475 -5.51 -33.31 -1.19
C LEU A 475 -5.28 -34.58 -0.38
N ALA A 476 -5.53 -34.50 0.93
CA ALA A 476 -5.40 -35.62 1.84
C ALA A 476 -6.74 -36.35 1.99
N ILE A 477 -6.71 -37.67 1.79
CA ILE A 477 -7.89 -38.54 1.71
C ILE A 477 -7.68 -39.73 2.65
N PRO A 478 -8.60 -40.03 3.58
CA PRO A 478 -8.56 -41.25 4.39
C PRO A 478 -8.51 -42.52 3.51
N GLU A 479 -7.82 -43.57 3.95
CA GLU A 479 -7.82 -44.84 3.22
C GLU A 479 -9.24 -45.46 3.18
N ALA A 480 -9.66 -45.94 2.01
CA ALA A 480 -10.96 -46.58 1.77
C ALA A 480 -12.16 -45.83 2.38
N PRO A 481 -12.42 -44.56 2.00
CA PRO A 481 -13.54 -43.82 2.56
C PRO A 481 -14.86 -44.50 2.16
N ALA A 482 -15.58 -45.04 3.14
CA ALA A 482 -16.93 -45.55 2.91
C ALA A 482 -17.87 -44.37 2.58
N GLY A 483 -18.28 -44.29 1.31
CA GLY A 483 -19.14 -43.22 0.79
C GLY A 483 -18.48 -41.83 0.77
N ALA A 484 -19.25 -40.84 0.33
CA ALA A 484 -18.82 -39.44 0.29
C ALA A 484 -18.59 -38.89 1.72
N LYS A 485 -17.46 -38.21 1.93
CA LYS A 485 -17.02 -37.65 3.22
C LYS A 485 -17.13 -36.13 3.24
N PRO A 486 -17.36 -35.51 4.42
CA PRO A 486 -17.24 -34.06 4.53
C PRO A 486 -15.80 -33.63 4.19
N ALA A 487 -15.65 -32.40 3.68
CA ALA A 487 -14.35 -31.89 3.26
C ALA A 487 -14.05 -30.52 3.86
N ALA A 488 -12.75 -30.24 4.02
CA ALA A 488 -12.24 -28.97 4.50
C ALA A 488 -11.27 -28.36 3.49
N ILE A 489 -11.49 -27.09 3.11
CA ILE A 489 -10.46 -26.29 2.46
C ILE A 489 -9.62 -25.60 3.55
N LEU A 490 -8.31 -25.80 3.51
CA LEU A 490 -7.36 -25.35 4.53
C LEU A 490 -6.36 -24.36 3.91
N ILE A 491 -6.28 -23.17 4.50
CA ILE A 491 -5.35 -22.11 4.07
C ILE A 491 -4.59 -21.57 5.29
N HIS A 492 -3.27 -21.57 5.19
CA HIS A 492 -2.38 -21.12 6.27
C HIS A 492 -1.51 -19.96 5.78
N GLY A 493 -1.32 -18.93 6.60
CA GLY A 493 -0.54 -17.73 6.24
C GLY A 493 0.91 -18.00 5.83
N ARG A 494 1.48 -19.13 6.27
CA ARG A 494 2.82 -19.62 5.90
C ARG A 494 2.84 -20.69 4.80
N GLY A 495 1.68 -21.13 4.33
CA GLY A 495 1.53 -22.18 3.32
C GLY A 495 1.10 -23.54 3.86
N LYS A 496 0.70 -24.42 2.95
CA LYS A 496 0.11 -25.76 3.17
C LYS A 496 1.02 -26.71 3.96
N SER A 497 2.35 -26.59 3.83
CA SER A 497 3.29 -27.41 4.61
C SER A 497 3.27 -27.05 6.09
N ALA A 498 3.07 -25.77 6.43
CA ALA A 498 2.90 -25.30 7.80
C ALA A 498 1.56 -25.75 8.40
N ALA A 499 0.56 -26.02 7.57
CA ALA A 499 -0.78 -26.44 7.96
C ALA A 499 -0.90 -27.95 8.30
N ARG A 500 0.22 -28.65 8.44
CA ARG A 500 0.27 -30.10 8.62
C ARG A 500 -0.50 -30.56 9.84
N ALA A 501 -0.35 -29.87 10.97
CA ALA A 501 -0.99 -30.26 12.23
C ALA A 501 -2.53 -30.18 12.13
N GLU A 502 -3.03 -29.11 11.51
CA GLU A 502 -4.44 -28.89 11.23
C GLU A 502 -4.99 -29.93 10.25
N MET A 503 -4.24 -30.21 9.18
CA MET A 503 -4.59 -31.24 8.19
C MET A 503 -4.71 -32.62 8.84
N GLU A 504 -3.72 -33.05 9.63
CA GLU A 504 -3.75 -34.33 10.33
C GLU A 504 -4.91 -34.42 11.35
N ALA A 505 -5.24 -33.32 12.02
CA ALA A 505 -6.36 -33.26 12.96
C ALA A 505 -7.71 -33.47 12.25
N LEU A 506 -7.93 -32.79 11.12
CA LEU A 506 -9.13 -32.90 10.31
C LEU A 506 -9.28 -34.31 9.71
N LEU A 507 -8.17 -34.89 9.21
CA LEU A 507 -8.15 -36.26 8.69
C LEU A 507 -8.56 -37.28 9.75
N LYS A 508 -8.00 -37.19 10.97
CA LYS A 508 -8.36 -38.06 12.10
C LYS A 508 -9.83 -37.96 12.49
N ALA A 509 -10.47 -36.84 12.17
CA ALA A 509 -11.90 -36.63 12.38
C ALA A 509 -12.77 -37.02 11.17
N GLY A 510 -12.19 -37.66 10.16
CA GLY A 510 -12.91 -38.24 9.01
C GLY A 510 -13.17 -37.27 7.86
N PHE A 511 -12.49 -36.12 7.83
CA PHE A 511 -12.60 -35.17 6.73
C PHE A 511 -11.61 -35.47 5.62
N ILE A 512 -11.99 -35.17 4.38
CA ILE A 512 -11.04 -34.95 3.29
C ILE A 512 -10.52 -33.53 3.41
N VAL A 513 -9.22 -33.31 3.23
CA VAL A 513 -8.62 -31.99 3.43
C VAL A 513 -7.89 -31.55 2.17
N LEU A 514 -8.24 -30.37 1.65
CA LEU A 514 -7.48 -29.69 0.60
C LEU A 514 -6.71 -28.52 1.23
N ALA A 515 -5.42 -28.71 1.50
CA ALA A 515 -4.54 -27.65 1.96
C ALA A 515 -3.91 -26.93 0.74
N ILE A 516 -4.01 -25.60 0.67
CA ILE A 516 -3.58 -24.83 -0.51
C ILE A 516 -2.55 -23.76 -0.18
N ASP A 517 -1.68 -23.48 -1.14
CA ASP A 517 -0.83 -22.30 -1.19
C ASP A 517 -1.47 -21.25 -2.11
N ALA A 518 -2.47 -20.52 -1.58
CA ALA A 518 -3.07 -19.40 -2.31
C ALA A 518 -2.00 -18.39 -2.76
N ARG A 519 -2.26 -17.61 -3.82
CA ARG A 519 -1.24 -16.77 -4.47
C ARG A 519 -0.50 -15.87 -3.47
N GLY A 520 0.83 -15.90 -3.51
CA GLY A 520 1.71 -15.17 -2.60
C GLY A 520 1.91 -15.81 -1.21
N LEU A 521 1.37 -17.01 -0.97
CA LEU A 521 1.57 -17.79 0.24
C LEU A 521 2.32 -19.10 -0.06
N GLY A 522 2.98 -19.66 0.97
CA GLY A 522 3.71 -20.92 0.88
C GLY A 522 4.73 -20.93 -0.26
N GLU A 523 4.66 -21.95 -1.13
CA GLU A 523 5.59 -22.10 -2.26
C GLU A 523 5.48 -20.96 -3.29
N THR A 524 4.35 -20.27 -3.35
CA THR A 524 4.11 -19.16 -4.27
C THR A 524 4.52 -17.79 -3.71
N ARG A 525 5.00 -17.74 -2.46
CA ARG A 525 5.43 -16.48 -1.83
C ARG A 525 6.63 -15.89 -2.56
N PRO A 526 6.58 -14.62 -3.00
CA PRO A 526 7.73 -13.96 -3.60
C PRO A 526 8.95 -14.02 -2.69
N ALA A 527 10.13 -14.14 -3.30
CA ALA A 527 11.36 -14.03 -2.54
C ALA A 527 11.40 -12.66 -1.84
N ALA A 528 11.91 -12.63 -0.61
CA ALA A 528 12.10 -11.37 0.11
C ALA A 528 12.98 -10.44 -0.76
N GLY A 529 12.44 -9.30 -1.15
CA GLY A 529 13.14 -8.34 -1.99
C GLY A 529 14.30 -7.65 -1.26
N GLY A 530 15.03 -6.78 -1.97
CA GLY A 530 16.16 -6.03 -1.42
C GLY A 530 15.80 -4.93 -0.39
N LYS A 531 14.52 -4.81 0.03
CA LYS A 531 14.04 -3.79 0.97
C LYS A 531 14.36 -4.08 2.46
N GLY A 532 15.09 -5.17 2.73
CA GLY A 532 15.55 -5.56 4.07
C GLY A 532 14.53 -6.34 4.91
N SER A 533 14.98 -6.89 6.04
CA SER A 533 14.17 -7.73 6.93
C SER A 533 13.03 -6.96 7.61
N ASP A 534 13.26 -5.72 8.00
CA ASP A 534 12.27 -4.91 8.73
C ASP A 534 11.07 -4.54 7.86
N TRP A 535 11.30 -4.24 6.58
CA TRP A 535 10.22 -3.96 5.63
C TRP A 535 9.28 -5.17 5.50
N THR A 536 9.85 -6.34 5.27
CA THR A 536 9.09 -7.60 5.16
C THR A 536 8.36 -7.92 6.46
N ARG A 537 8.98 -7.63 7.62
CA ARG A 537 8.38 -7.84 8.93
C ARG A 537 7.11 -7.01 9.12
N TYR A 538 7.12 -5.74 8.76
CA TYR A 538 5.97 -4.85 8.94
C TYR A 538 4.90 -5.05 7.85
N PHE A 539 5.30 -5.14 6.59
CA PHE A 539 4.40 -4.99 5.45
C PHE A 539 4.20 -6.27 4.64
N GLY A 540 4.92 -7.35 4.93
CA GLY A 540 4.84 -8.59 4.15
C GLY A 540 5.19 -8.37 2.68
N ASP A 541 4.42 -8.96 1.78
CA ASP A 541 4.53 -8.71 0.34
C ASP A 541 3.85 -7.38 -0.07
N TYR A 542 4.48 -6.28 0.32
CA TYR A 542 4.01 -4.93 0.03
C TYR A 542 3.83 -4.68 -1.48
N ASP A 543 4.79 -5.12 -2.30
CA ASP A 543 4.82 -4.77 -3.72
C ASP A 543 3.62 -5.39 -4.46
N SER A 544 3.31 -6.66 -4.22
CA SER A 544 2.13 -7.29 -4.81
C SER A 544 0.83 -6.71 -4.24
N ALA A 545 0.77 -6.46 -2.93
CA ALA A 545 -0.41 -5.91 -2.28
C ALA A 545 -0.73 -4.48 -2.76
N MET A 546 0.28 -3.60 -2.83
CA MET A 546 0.10 -2.23 -3.32
C MET A 546 -0.20 -2.23 -4.83
N THR A 547 0.48 -3.05 -5.64
CA THR A 547 0.15 -3.17 -7.07
C THR A 547 -1.29 -3.64 -7.29
N SER A 548 -1.76 -4.57 -6.44
CA SER A 548 -3.15 -5.03 -6.43
C SER A 548 -4.13 -3.90 -6.09
N LEU A 549 -3.81 -3.01 -5.14
CA LEU A 549 -4.62 -1.84 -4.83
C LEU A 549 -4.61 -0.80 -5.97
N LEU A 550 -3.47 -0.56 -6.62
CA LEU A 550 -3.38 0.31 -7.81
C LEU A 550 -4.26 -0.19 -8.96
N LEU A 551 -4.42 -1.52 -9.08
CA LEU A 551 -5.25 -2.20 -10.08
C LEU A 551 -6.72 -2.34 -9.66
N ASP A 552 -7.12 -1.83 -8.49
CA ASP A 552 -8.47 -1.98 -7.92
C ASP A 552 -8.91 -3.45 -7.79
N ARG A 553 -7.95 -4.32 -7.47
CA ARG A 553 -8.15 -5.76 -7.27
C ARG A 553 -7.45 -6.19 -5.98
N PRO A 554 -7.97 -5.87 -4.80
CA PRO A 554 -7.27 -6.11 -3.54
C PRO A 554 -6.83 -7.58 -3.40
N LEU A 555 -5.59 -7.79 -2.93
CA LEU A 555 -4.98 -9.12 -2.81
C LEU A 555 -5.82 -10.15 -2.03
N PRO A 556 -6.53 -9.81 -0.93
CA PRO A 556 -7.37 -10.80 -0.25
C PRO A 556 -8.59 -11.23 -1.10
N GLY A 557 -9.09 -10.37 -1.98
CA GLY A 557 -10.15 -10.72 -2.95
C GLY A 557 -9.67 -11.71 -4.01
N GLN A 558 -8.44 -11.52 -4.50
CA GLN A 558 -7.79 -12.46 -5.41
C GLN A 558 -7.52 -13.82 -4.74
N ARG A 559 -7.05 -13.84 -3.49
CA ARG A 559 -6.87 -15.08 -2.71
C ARG A 559 -8.20 -15.76 -2.39
N ALA A 560 -9.29 -15.01 -2.22
CA ALA A 560 -10.62 -15.59 -2.08
C ALA A 560 -11.06 -16.33 -3.37
N VAL A 561 -10.65 -15.87 -4.55
CA VAL A 561 -10.85 -16.63 -5.81
C VAL A 561 -10.08 -17.95 -5.75
N ASP A 562 -8.82 -17.95 -5.30
CA ASP A 562 -8.02 -19.18 -5.15
C ASP A 562 -8.70 -20.22 -4.26
N VAL A 563 -9.28 -19.76 -3.13
CA VAL A 563 -10.07 -20.61 -2.23
C VAL A 563 -11.33 -21.14 -2.94
N ALA A 564 -12.10 -20.29 -3.60
CA ALA A 564 -13.32 -20.70 -4.31
C ALA A 564 -13.03 -21.71 -5.45
N ARG A 565 -11.87 -21.63 -6.10
CA ARG A 565 -11.38 -22.60 -7.08
C ARG A 565 -10.97 -23.92 -6.44
N GLY A 566 -10.38 -23.89 -5.24
CA GLY A 566 -10.16 -25.10 -4.44
C GLY A 566 -11.47 -25.77 -4.02
N VAL A 567 -12.52 -25.00 -3.74
CA VAL A 567 -13.87 -25.54 -3.48
C VAL A 567 -14.46 -26.20 -4.75
N ASP A 568 -14.20 -25.65 -5.95
CA ASP A 568 -14.58 -26.32 -7.21
C ASP A 568 -13.88 -27.67 -7.36
N LEU A 569 -12.59 -27.75 -7.02
CA LEU A 569 -11.84 -29.01 -7.01
C LEU A 569 -12.48 -30.00 -6.03
N LEU A 570 -12.68 -29.62 -4.75
CA LEU A 570 -13.30 -30.48 -3.75
C LEU A 570 -14.68 -30.98 -4.19
N ALA A 571 -15.56 -30.09 -4.66
CA ALA A 571 -16.91 -30.45 -5.07
C ALA A 571 -16.96 -31.37 -6.30
N SER A 572 -15.88 -31.43 -7.09
CA SER A 572 -15.77 -32.33 -8.25
C SER A 572 -15.30 -33.75 -7.88
N ARG A 573 -14.81 -33.97 -6.65
CA ARG A 573 -14.28 -35.27 -6.22
C ARG A 573 -15.42 -36.22 -5.78
N PRO A 574 -15.48 -37.45 -6.31
CA PRO A 574 -16.55 -38.40 -5.96
C PRO A 574 -16.53 -38.82 -4.48
N GLU A 575 -15.36 -38.77 -3.84
CA GLU A 575 -15.18 -39.05 -2.42
C GLU A 575 -15.66 -37.91 -1.50
N VAL A 576 -15.99 -36.73 -2.04
CA VAL A 576 -16.41 -35.55 -1.26
C VAL A 576 -17.93 -35.38 -1.28
N ASP A 577 -18.52 -35.23 -0.10
CA ASP A 577 -19.89 -34.76 0.07
C ASP A 577 -19.92 -33.24 -0.15
N ALA A 578 -20.24 -32.82 -1.38
CA ALA A 578 -20.24 -31.42 -1.78
C ALA A 578 -21.23 -30.54 -0.97
N ALA A 579 -22.18 -31.13 -0.25
CA ALA A 579 -23.06 -30.40 0.65
C ALA A 579 -22.41 -30.05 2.00
N LYS A 580 -21.28 -30.70 2.34
CA LYS A 580 -20.58 -30.61 3.64
C LYS A 580 -19.12 -30.15 3.49
N ILE A 581 -18.92 -29.07 2.77
CA ILE A 581 -17.61 -28.40 2.67
C ILE A 581 -17.50 -27.34 3.77
N CYS A 582 -16.42 -27.35 4.55
CA CYS A 582 -16.06 -26.30 5.50
C CYS A 582 -14.72 -25.66 5.16
N GLY A 583 -14.41 -24.55 5.83
CA GLY A 583 -13.13 -23.84 5.68
C GLY A 583 -12.36 -23.80 6.99
N VAL A 584 -11.03 -23.90 6.91
CA VAL A 584 -10.12 -23.63 8.02
C VAL A 584 -9.04 -22.65 7.55
N GLY A 585 -8.97 -21.51 8.20
CA GLY A 585 -8.05 -20.44 7.85
C GLY A 585 -7.18 -20.09 9.04
N VAL A 586 -5.87 -20.02 8.82
CA VAL A 586 -4.88 -19.83 9.89
C VAL A 586 -3.97 -18.64 9.57
N GLU A 587 -3.73 -17.79 10.56
CA GLU A 587 -2.97 -16.54 10.45
C GLU A 587 -3.49 -15.69 9.26
N ALA A 588 -2.58 -15.21 8.38
CA ALA A 588 -2.92 -14.42 7.20
C ALA A 588 -3.82 -15.14 6.18
N GLY A 589 -4.00 -16.47 6.28
CA GLY A 589 -4.93 -17.24 5.45
C GLY A 589 -6.40 -17.08 5.87
N ALA A 590 -6.67 -16.65 7.10
CA ALA A 590 -8.02 -16.60 7.64
C ALA A 590 -8.90 -15.52 7.01
N VAL A 591 -8.35 -14.32 6.73
CA VAL A 591 -9.12 -13.23 6.12
C VAL A 591 -9.57 -13.56 4.68
N PRO A 592 -8.69 -14.06 3.77
CA PRO A 592 -9.13 -14.53 2.45
C PRO A 592 -10.17 -15.66 2.51
N LEU A 593 -10.05 -16.59 3.46
CA LEU A 593 -11.06 -17.63 3.65
C LEU A 593 -12.43 -17.05 4.06
N LEU A 594 -12.44 -16.09 4.98
CA LEU A 594 -13.67 -15.42 5.39
C LEU A 594 -14.36 -14.73 4.21
N TYR A 595 -13.59 -14.05 3.36
CA TYR A 595 -14.10 -13.47 2.12
C TYR A 595 -14.68 -14.52 1.17
N ALA A 596 -13.96 -15.61 0.95
CA ALA A 596 -14.46 -16.72 0.13
C ALA A 596 -15.76 -17.31 0.70
N ALA A 597 -15.85 -17.50 2.01
CA ALA A 597 -17.06 -18.03 2.65
C ALA A 597 -18.27 -17.08 2.54
N ALA A 598 -18.06 -15.77 2.57
CA ALA A 598 -19.13 -14.81 2.36
C ALA A 598 -19.65 -14.79 0.91
N LEU A 599 -18.77 -15.06 -0.05
CA LEU A 599 -19.07 -15.06 -1.49
C LEU A 599 -19.52 -16.42 -2.04
N ASP A 600 -19.10 -17.53 -1.41
CA ASP A 600 -19.39 -18.90 -1.83
C ASP A 600 -20.17 -19.66 -0.74
N GLU A 601 -21.45 -19.91 -0.99
CA GLU A 601 -22.35 -20.57 -0.04
C GLU A 601 -22.05 -22.05 0.20
N ARG A 602 -21.24 -22.67 -0.66
CA ARG A 602 -20.83 -24.08 -0.51
C ARG A 602 -19.95 -24.27 0.73
N ILE A 603 -19.24 -23.21 1.16
CA ILE A 603 -18.51 -23.20 2.44
C ILE A 603 -19.54 -23.02 3.56
N ARG A 604 -19.87 -24.12 4.25
CA ARG A 604 -20.97 -24.19 5.22
C ARG A 604 -20.61 -23.72 6.63
N LYS A 605 -19.34 -23.76 6.98
CA LYS A 605 -18.81 -23.25 8.25
C LYS A 605 -17.32 -22.96 8.13
N VAL A 606 -16.82 -22.07 8.98
CA VAL A 606 -15.40 -21.68 8.99
C VAL A 606 -14.79 -21.72 10.39
N ALA A 607 -13.52 -22.12 10.48
CA ALA A 607 -12.67 -21.88 11.64
C ALA A 607 -11.57 -20.88 11.23
N LEU A 608 -11.40 -19.81 12.01
CA LEU A 608 -10.52 -18.69 11.72
C LEU A 608 -9.55 -18.54 12.91
N ASP A 609 -8.36 -19.11 12.76
CA ASP A 609 -7.32 -19.20 13.79
C ASP A 609 -6.27 -18.11 13.63
N GLY A 610 -6.03 -17.30 14.66
CA GLY A 610 -5.10 -16.17 14.62
C GLY A 610 -5.51 -15.06 13.65
N MET A 611 -6.77 -15.03 13.22
CA MET A 611 -7.29 -14.00 12.30
C MET A 611 -7.23 -12.61 12.94
N LEU A 612 -6.91 -11.58 12.15
CA LEU A 612 -7.13 -10.18 12.55
C LEU A 612 -8.59 -10.02 13.00
N ALA A 613 -8.80 -9.58 14.24
CA ALA A 613 -10.13 -9.58 14.86
C ALA A 613 -11.09 -8.60 14.19
N ALA A 614 -10.60 -7.41 13.81
CA ALA A 614 -11.34 -6.40 13.06
C ALA A 614 -10.38 -5.45 12.35
N TYR A 615 -10.79 -4.84 11.24
CA TYR A 615 -10.06 -3.74 10.64
C TYR A 615 -9.97 -2.54 11.59
N ARG A 616 -10.99 -2.30 12.42
CA ARG A 616 -10.95 -1.22 13.42
C ARG A 616 -9.83 -1.36 14.44
N THR A 617 -9.38 -2.57 14.80
CA THR A 617 -8.26 -2.73 15.74
C THR A 617 -6.93 -2.22 15.17
N VAL A 618 -6.83 -2.08 13.83
CA VAL A 618 -5.71 -1.42 13.17
C VAL A 618 -5.76 0.07 13.48
N ILE A 619 -6.92 0.72 13.33
CA ILE A 619 -7.05 2.18 13.55
C ILE A 619 -6.99 2.59 15.04
N GLU A 620 -7.01 1.64 15.95
CA GLU A 620 -6.90 1.89 17.39
C GLU A 620 -5.44 2.02 17.88
N ARG A 621 -4.46 1.70 17.03
CA ARG A 621 -3.02 1.82 17.34
C ARG A 621 -2.26 2.46 16.17
N PRO A 622 -1.11 3.09 16.39
CA PRO A 622 -0.38 3.75 15.30
C PRO A 622 0.67 2.85 14.60
N ILE A 623 0.94 1.65 15.12
CA ILE A 623 1.92 0.69 14.58
C ILE A 623 1.26 -0.69 14.43
N HIS A 624 1.58 -1.35 13.32
CA HIS A 624 0.99 -2.62 12.89
C HIS A 624 2.05 -3.58 12.38
N GLN A 625 1.71 -4.87 12.30
CA GLN A 625 2.58 -5.89 11.76
C GLN A 625 1.78 -6.90 10.92
N GLY A 626 2.19 -7.13 9.68
CA GLY A 626 1.66 -8.21 8.84
C GLY A 626 0.21 -8.04 8.38
N VAL A 627 -0.33 -6.82 8.42
CA VAL A 627 -1.73 -6.54 8.05
C VAL A 627 -1.90 -6.06 6.61
N PHE A 628 -0.84 -5.53 5.98
CA PHE A 628 -0.92 -4.81 4.71
C PHE A 628 -1.52 -5.67 3.57
N GLU A 629 -1.13 -6.94 3.48
CA GLU A 629 -1.63 -7.88 2.47
C GLU A 629 -3.13 -8.20 2.59
N ASN A 630 -3.77 -7.84 3.72
CA ASN A 630 -5.19 -8.04 3.98
C ASN A 630 -5.99 -6.73 3.91
N VAL A 631 -5.37 -5.61 3.54
CA VAL A 631 -6.03 -4.32 3.41
C VAL A 631 -6.96 -4.31 2.18
N VAL A 632 -8.16 -3.78 2.38
CA VAL A 632 -9.14 -3.48 1.34
C VAL A 632 -9.44 -2.00 1.42
N PHE A 633 -9.23 -1.27 0.31
CA PHE A 633 -9.42 0.18 0.28
C PHE A 633 -10.86 0.56 0.61
N GLY A 634 -11.05 1.41 1.61
CA GLY A 634 -12.36 1.86 2.06
C GLY A 634 -13.21 0.80 2.74
N ALA A 635 -12.63 -0.33 3.21
CA ALA A 635 -13.39 -1.37 3.90
C ALA A 635 -14.33 -0.79 4.95
N LEU A 636 -13.83 0.08 5.85
CA LEU A 636 -14.61 0.64 6.96
C LEU A 636 -15.66 1.68 6.54
N LYS A 637 -15.73 2.06 5.25
CA LYS A 637 -16.89 2.80 4.69
C LYS A 637 -18.10 1.87 4.49
N SER A 638 -17.84 0.58 4.31
CA SER A 638 -18.84 -0.41 3.89
C SER A 638 -19.06 -1.51 4.93
N PHE A 639 -18.00 -2.04 5.55
CA PHE A 639 -18.05 -3.15 6.51
C PHE A 639 -16.77 -3.25 7.38
N ASP A 640 -16.86 -3.99 8.47
CA ASP A 640 -15.71 -4.52 9.22
C ASP A 640 -15.73 -6.07 9.21
N LEU A 641 -14.64 -6.74 9.62
CA LEU A 641 -14.56 -8.21 9.65
C LEU A 641 -15.66 -8.84 10.54
N PRO A 642 -16.05 -8.27 11.69
CA PRO A 642 -17.20 -8.76 12.45
C PRO A 642 -18.53 -8.71 11.69
N ASP A 643 -18.75 -7.69 10.85
CA ASP A 643 -19.96 -7.60 10.02
C ASP A 643 -19.99 -8.71 8.97
N LEU A 644 -18.81 -9.03 8.41
CA LEU A 644 -18.66 -10.10 7.43
C LEU A 644 -18.93 -11.47 8.05
N VAL A 645 -18.41 -11.74 9.25
CA VAL A 645 -18.73 -12.97 10.00
C VAL A 645 -20.23 -13.03 10.31
N ALA A 646 -20.85 -11.92 10.71
CA ALA A 646 -22.29 -11.86 10.94
C ALA A 646 -23.10 -12.22 9.69
N SER A 647 -22.65 -11.79 8.50
CA SER A 647 -23.30 -12.10 7.22
C SER A 647 -23.27 -13.59 6.83
N LEU A 648 -22.49 -14.42 7.52
CA LEU A 648 -22.48 -15.86 7.28
C LEU A 648 -23.75 -16.53 7.81
N ALA A 649 -24.42 -15.95 8.82
CA ALA A 649 -25.59 -16.53 9.47
C ALA A 649 -26.65 -17.01 8.45
N PRO A 650 -27.24 -18.21 8.63
CA PRO A 650 -27.11 -19.10 9.78
C PRO A 650 -25.86 -20.00 9.77
N ARG A 651 -24.94 -19.83 8.80
CA ARG A 651 -23.68 -20.58 8.76
C ARG A 651 -22.77 -20.17 9.92
N LYS A 652 -21.98 -21.15 10.35
CA LYS A 652 -21.27 -21.15 11.62
C LYS A 652 -19.81 -20.68 11.46
N ALA A 653 -19.31 -19.89 12.41
CA ALA A 653 -17.93 -19.43 12.46
C ALA A 653 -17.28 -19.65 13.84
N PHE A 654 -16.08 -20.20 13.85
CA PHE A 654 -15.21 -20.30 15.03
C PHE A 654 -14.10 -19.27 14.92
N LEU A 655 -13.96 -18.42 15.94
CA LEU A 655 -12.85 -17.49 16.07
C LEU A 655 -11.90 -18.02 17.15
N ILE A 656 -10.69 -18.37 16.75
CA ILE A 656 -9.68 -18.96 17.64
C ILE A 656 -8.51 -17.97 17.74
N ASP A 657 -8.18 -17.55 18.97
CA ASP A 657 -7.03 -16.67 19.25
C ASP A 657 -6.93 -15.42 18.35
N ALA A 658 -8.08 -14.80 18.03
CA ALA A 658 -8.15 -13.63 17.17
C ALA A 658 -7.19 -12.52 17.64
N THR A 659 -6.50 -11.89 16.70
CA THR A 659 -5.37 -10.99 16.96
C THR A 659 -5.71 -9.51 16.72
N ASP A 660 -4.96 -8.61 17.36
CA ASP A 660 -4.97 -7.19 17.02
C ASP A 660 -4.04 -6.87 15.83
N GLY A 661 -3.93 -5.59 15.47
CA GLY A 661 -3.06 -5.14 14.38
C GLY A 661 -1.56 -5.37 14.58
N LEU A 662 -1.11 -5.79 15.77
CA LEU A 662 0.27 -6.19 16.07
C LEU A 662 0.46 -7.72 16.01
N GLY A 663 -0.59 -8.47 15.67
CA GLY A 663 -0.58 -9.93 15.72
C GLY A 663 -0.65 -10.49 17.14
N GLN A 664 -1.01 -9.67 18.14
CA GLN A 664 -1.13 -10.12 19.52
C GLN A 664 -2.55 -10.67 19.75
N PRO A 665 -2.68 -11.90 20.29
CA PRO A 665 -4.00 -12.48 20.56
C PRO A 665 -4.79 -11.66 21.59
N LEU A 666 -6.02 -11.24 21.25
CA LEU A 666 -6.93 -10.48 22.11
C LEU A 666 -7.55 -11.33 23.22
N ARG A 667 -7.98 -10.69 24.32
CA ARG A 667 -8.76 -11.39 25.34
C ARG A 667 -10.12 -11.79 24.78
N GLN A 668 -10.65 -12.93 25.23
CA GLN A 668 -11.94 -13.44 24.78
C GLN A 668 -13.05 -12.40 24.90
N SER A 669 -13.13 -11.66 26.01
CA SER A 669 -14.15 -10.62 26.22
C SER A 669 -14.05 -9.44 25.25
N GLU A 670 -12.85 -9.13 24.74
CA GLU A 670 -12.64 -8.07 23.75
C GLU A 670 -13.17 -8.52 22.38
N VAL A 671 -12.91 -9.77 22.01
CA VAL A 671 -13.47 -10.37 20.78
C VAL A 671 -14.99 -10.49 20.89
N GLU A 672 -15.53 -10.97 22.01
CA GLU A 672 -16.98 -11.06 22.23
C GLU A 672 -17.68 -9.70 22.11
N LYS A 673 -17.04 -8.63 22.56
CA LYS A 673 -17.54 -7.26 22.40
C LYS A 673 -17.57 -6.83 20.93
N LEU A 674 -16.53 -7.13 20.15
CA LEU A 674 -16.48 -6.83 18.72
C LEU A 674 -17.54 -7.60 17.92
N TYR A 675 -17.79 -8.86 18.30
CA TYR A 675 -18.67 -9.78 17.57
C TYR A 675 -20.09 -9.88 18.17
N GLY A 676 -20.49 -8.97 19.05
CA GLY A 676 -21.74 -9.07 19.82
C GLY A 676 -23.01 -9.28 18.98
N ALA A 677 -23.09 -8.72 17.76
CA ALA A 677 -24.22 -8.97 16.85
C ALA A 677 -24.22 -10.40 16.29
N ALA A 678 -23.06 -10.90 15.87
CA ALA A 678 -22.90 -12.24 15.30
C ALA A 678 -23.09 -13.34 16.35
N ILE A 679 -22.66 -13.09 17.59
CA ILE A 679 -22.87 -13.99 18.75
C ILE A 679 -24.36 -14.10 19.09
N LYS A 680 -25.11 -12.98 19.05
CA LYS A 680 -26.57 -12.99 19.29
C LYS A 680 -27.33 -13.84 18.27
N ALA A 681 -26.84 -13.93 17.04
CA ALA A 681 -27.40 -14.81 16.02
C ALA A 681 -27.05 -16.30 16.23
N ALA A 682 -26.35 -16.66 17.31
CA ALA A 682 -25.82 -17.99 17.61
C ALA A 682 -24.94 -18.60 16.51
N ALA A 683 -24.41 -17.76 15.61
CA ALA A 683 -23.61 -18.16 14.46
C ALA A 683 -22.10 -18.19 14.76
N VAL A 684 -21.66 -17.65 15.90
CA VAL A 684 -20.24 -17.49 16.22
C VAL A 684 -19.88 -18.07 17.59
N LYS A 685 -18.78 -18.83 17.65
CA LYS A 685 -18.11 -19.22 18.89
C LYS A 685 -16.74 -18.56 18.96
N VAL A 686 -16.46 -17.86 20.06
CA VAL A 686 -15.15 -17.27 20.35
C VAL A 686 -14.38 -18.21 21.28
N ILE A 687 -13.14 -18.50 20.95
CA ILE A 687 -12.29 -19.43 21.68
C ILE A 687 -10.92 -18.81 21.92
N ARG A 688 -10.44 -18.93 23.16
CA ARG A 688 -9.05 -18.68 23.53
C ARG A 688 -8.38 -20.01 23.87
N ARG A 689 -7.33 -20.38 23.14
CA ARG A 689 -6.58 -21.62 23.37
C ARG A 689 -5.86 -21.56 24.71
N LYS A 690 -5.91 -22.65 25.48
CA LYS A 690 -5.05 -22.81 26.67
C LYS A 690 -3.64 -23.15 26.21
N ALA A 691 -2.61 -22.66 26.91
CA ALA A 691 -1.21 -22.81 26.49
C ALA A 691 -0.78 -24.28 26.21
N GLU A 692 -1.42 -25.26 26.85
CA GLU A 692 -1.12 -26.69 26.73
C GLU A 692 -2.08 -27.46 25.79
N GLU A 693 -3.07 -26.79 25.20
CA GLU A 693 -4.10 -27.42 24.39
C GLU A 693 -3.63 -27.62 22.94
N PRO A 694 -3.58 -28.87 22.43
CA PRO A 694 -3.12 -29.11 21.07
C PRO A 694 -4.16 -28.60 20.06
N PRO A 695 -3.75 -28.03 18.90
CA PRO A 695 -4.68 -27.52 17.88
C PRO A 695 -5.78 -28.52 17.51
N ALA A 696 -5.45 -29.81 17.44
CA ALA A 696 -6.36 -30.89 17.11
C ALA A 696 -7.58 -31.02 18.04
N SER A 697 -7.45 -30.63 19.30
CA SER A 697 -8.56 -30.69 20.27
C SER A 697 -9.62 -29.62 20.01
N LEU A 698 -9.21 -28.43 19.57
CA LEU A 698 -10.11 -27.32 19.21
C LEU A 698 -10.92 -27.61 17.95
N TYR A 699 -10.29 -28.25 16.96
CA TYR A 699 -10.99 -28.64 15.75
C TYR A 699 -12.07 -29.70 16.01
N ARG A 700 -11.96 -30.54 17.04
CA ARG A 700 -13.02 -31.52 17.36
C ARG A 700 -14.37 -30.85 17.63
N ASP A 701 -14.37 -29.78 18.43
CA ASP A 701 -15.58 -28.99 18.71
C ASP A 701 -16.15 -28.34 17.46
N PHE A 702 -15.28 -27.78 16.62
CA PHE A 702 -15.68 -27.19 15.33
C PHE A 702 -16.35 -28.24 14.44
N LEU A 703 -15.81 -29.46 14.40
CA LEU A 703 -16.30 -30.51 13.52
C LEU A 703 -17.65 -31.07 13.98
N ASN A 704 -17.88 -31.16 15.29
CA ASN A 704 -19.15 -31.59 15.88
C ASN A 704 -20.29 -30.54 15.75
N TRP A 705 -19.96 -29.29 15.43
CA TRP A 705 -20.93 -28.21 15.27
C TRP A 705 -21.43 -28.09 13.82
N TRP A 706 -22.30 -29.01 13.40
CA TRP A 706 -23.05 -28.93 12.12
C TRP A 706 -24.47 -28.43 12.35
#